data_AF-A0A7J4U1B5-F1
#
_entry.id   AF-A0A7J4U1B5-F1
#
_cell.length_a   1.000
_cell.length_b   1.000
_cell.length_c   1.000
_cell.angle_alpha   90.00
_cell.angle_beta   90.00
_cell.angle_gamma   90.00
#
_symmetry.space_group_name_H-M   'P 1'
#
loop_
_entity.id
_entity.type
_entity.pdbx_description
1 polymer ?
#
loop_
_entity_poly.entity_id
_entity_poly.type
_entity_poly.pdbx_seq_one_letter_code
_entity_poly.pdbx_strand_id
1 'polypeptide(L)'
;ANGNGIVDAGETDPTRREDAGDFDNDGIQNWEENLSCTAWDIADTDGGGVNDGDERNVSHGTDPCDSLVDFVTTVANWNGVNRLTVANGSGFNPDGGTGWYNVSGTWTSFAYAATVNNVLIGVNLAPPPSVTDVANRNGSFCHTQATQDGTISTTRTYCDDDYTDSDGDGLADWQELLGVFGWFSNPTLADTDNDGVNDFGEVVRDNTDPLDPCKNALDPDGDGLNSYFENSTGCTLDSIGILNGSSDVWVTDPDDFDTDAGGVNDLDEYFDGTNPENDPSDDVLPDDFDGDGIPDAVENLTGTDWRNPDTDGGGVSDGVECPGNFWASGCVGAPQNPFDPTDDFPQSQVLFYANNTSGTVDLDQVHRWRQVTNDFPTGSTYAHIAAVHPSNELFVNFENLSGMADLGFSNDTVSWNMQYDVEFIGTGVPLPLSTINHSFWADASTELQRTNDTFIVTVESGFLQSLIALSPEYWFDWDTLASTTIANQSDTYALFLDDGLRNRSNPWSIALNITEAVVAQAGASDAWSTADAIATFLKEGNATTEFKRNYNGSGLDGEQDLAVHLLEIANEGTCQEFTTTFVTMARLAGLPARSVSGFAGGTWTGNGYAVTNDDRTTWAEVHLQQDAANGNTDLGWVPFEACPDAEALEIVNQSLSPLSWERNAQTSFNISGQLRYADNSTPVADQPLAAFLVPIGEVANVPGIAASPDRQVGSTFTDANGNFNMSGIPAQPIAPGFAGIVIQHVEQGYVSNGGIPYTNAVNVSDNSTLTHLGPSAINAPIVGAGATTEISGQLQAETVPFNVFDGIEGLEVWLSYTSTVNGSVNLTAPVNPDGSWVFDLVLDEFETKTNISALLGFSGWTDTSVPITGDVHLRPTTTGLVLDVRDAPNLTATLEGPGANNSVLDLGDDIWINGTVVSFGASPSAMNGSLVLSLRDALG
;
A
#
# COMPACT_ATOMS: atom_id res chain seq x y z
N ALA A 1 0.55 53.70 -6.21
CA ALA A 1 0.02 55.07 -6.05
C ALA A 1 0.08 55.86 -7.36
N ASN A 2 -0.97 56.64 -7.66
CA ASN A 2 -1.06 57.46 -8.89
C ASN A 2 -0.41 58.86 -8.75
N GLY A 3 0.14 59.16 -7.57
CA GLY A 3 0.94 60.35 -7.29
C GLY A 3 0.14 61.67 -7.18
N ASN A 4 -1.19 61.59 -7.00
CA ASN A 4 -2.07 62.76 -6.92
C ASN A 4 -2.13 63.41 -5.50
N GLY A 5 -1.56 62.75 -4.48
CA GLY A 5 -1.54 63.23 -3.09
C GLY A 5 -2.85 63.00 -2.30
N ILE A 6 -3.74 62.13 -2.77
CA ILE A 6 -5.00 61.72 -2.12
C ILE A 6 -5.05 60.19 -2.12
N VAL A 7 -5.41 59.56 -0.98
CA VAL A 7 -5.61 58.10 -0.91
C VAL A 7 -6.96 57.78 -1.55
N ASP A 8 -6.95 57.23 -2.76
CA ASP A 8 -8.16 56.75 -3.45
C ASP A 8 -8.62 55.40 -2.86
N ALA A 9 -9.87 54.99 -3.11
CA ALA A 9 -10.36 53.69 -2.65
C ALA A 9 -9.57 52.53 -3.31
N GLY A 10 -8.85 51.74 -2.50
CA GLY A 10 -7.95 50.67 -2.96
C GLY A 10 -6.50 51.11 -3.22
N GLU A 11 -6.15 52.35 -2.85
CA GLU A 11 -4.79 52.85 -2.78
C GLU A 11 -4.35 52.85 -1.32
N THR A 12 -3.18 52.30 -1.00
CA THR A 12 -2.53 52.45 0.32
C THR A 12 -1.44 53.52 0.21
N ASP A 13 -1.39 54.44 1.17
CA ASP A 13 -0.31 55.42 1.32
C ASP A 13 0.20 55.32 2.76
N PRO A 14 1.17 54.43 3.01
CA PRO A 14 1.61 54.11 4.37
C PRO A 14 2.12 55.35 5.11
N THR A 15 2.55 56.41 4.40
CA THR A 15 3.08 57.64 5.02
C THR A 15 2.03 58.56 5.67
N ARG A 16 0.73 58.20 5.63
CA ARG A 16 -0.36 59.05 6.13
C ARG A 16 -1.10 58.42 7.30
N ARG A 17 -1.30 59.22 8.35
CA ARG A 17 -2.09 58.89 9.57
C ARG A 17 -3.60 58.63 9.34
N GLU A 18 -4.04 58.62 8.10
CA GLU A 18 -5.47 58.60 7.71
C GLU A 18 -5.82 57.30 6.97
N ASP A 19 -4.83 56.44 6.75
CA ASP A 19 -4.96 55.09 6.21
C ASP A 19 -5.41 54.14 7.34
N ALA A 20 -6.72 54.16 7.62
CA ALA A 20 -7.35 53.28 8.59
C ALA A 20 -7.70 51.94 7.91
N GLY A 21 -6.93 50.91 8.21
CA GLY A 21 -7.03 49.55 7.70
C GLY A 21 -5.99 48.67 8.39
N ASP A 22 -6.11 47.36 8.20
CA ASP A 22 -5.21 46.31 8.69
C ASP A 22 -5.08 45.37 7.48
N PHE A 23 -3.97 45.51 6.76
CA PHE A 23 -3.85 44.94 5.40
C PHE A 23 -3.43 43.47 5.43
N ASP A 24 -2.55 43.11 6.36
CA ASP A 24 -2.06 41.76 6.61
C ASP A 24 -2.90 41.00 7.66
N ASN A 25 -3.81 41.66 8.37
CA ASN A 25 -4.80 41.09 9.31
C ASN A 25 -4.18 40.55 10.59
N ASP A 26 -3.14 41.20 11.11
CA ASP A 26 -2.52 40.88 12.39
C ASP A 26 -3.21 41.56 13.58
N GLY A 27 -4.14 42.49 13.34
CA GLY A 27 -4.87 43.23 14.38
C GLY A 27 -4.27 44.59 14.74
N ILE A 28 -3.17 45.02 14.10
CA ILE A 28 -2.61 46.37 14.16
C ILE A 28 -3.11 47.17 12.94
N GLN A 29 -3.23 48.49 13.07
CA GLN A 29 -3.63 49.33 11.93
C GLN A 29 -2.40 49.79 11.13
N ASN A 30 -2.49 49.77 9.80
CA ASN A 30 -1.43 50.18 8.86
C ASN A 30 -0.69 51.48 9.23
N TRP A 31 -1.42 52.49 9.73
CA TRP A 31 -0.83 53.77 10.13
C TRP A 31 -0.09 53.72 11.47
N GLU A 32 -0.50 52.82 12.38
CA GLU A 32 0.21 52.53 13.63
C GLU A 32 1.52 51.81 13.33
N GLU A 33 1.49 50.83 12.43
CA GLU A 33 2.66 50.05 12.02
C GLU A 33 3.69 50.89 11.30
N ASN A 34 3.27 51.77 10.38
CA ASN A 34 4.21 52.70 9.73
C ASN A 34 4.82 53.75 10.68
N LEU A 35 4.36 53.84 11.93
CA LEU A 35 4.97 54.63 13.01
C LEU A 35 5.73 53.77 14.03
N SER A 36 5.77 52.46 13.82
CA SER A 36 6.41 51.44 14.62
C SER A 36 7.53 50.75 13.82
N CYS A 37 8.10 49.68 14.35
CA CYS A 37 9.02 48.82 13.62
C CYS A 37 8.29 47.81 12.71
N THR A 38 7.01 47.54 13.00
CA THR A 38 6.15 46.57 12.33
C THR A 38 5.83 47.02 10.91
N ALA A 39 5.68 46.06 10.00
CA ALA A 39 5.47 46.30 8.59
C ALA A 39 4.02 46.03 8.23
N TRP A 40 3.30 47.10 7.84
CA TRP A 40 1.88 47.09 7.41
C TRP A 40 1.46 46.06 6.34
N ASP A 41 2.41 45.35 5.73
CA ASP A 41 2.18 44.33 4.70
C ASP A 41 2.77 42.96 5.05
N ILE A 42 3.17 42.75 6.31
CA ILE A 42 3.76 41.53 6.84
C ILE A 42 3.22 41.29 8.27
N ALA A 43 2.30 40.35 8.42
CA ALA A 43 1.63 40.05 9.70
C ALA A 43 2.55 39.61 10.86
N ASP A 44 3.77 39.17 10.55
CA ASP A 44 4.81 38.74 11.48
C ASP A 44 6.11 39.36 10.98
N THR A 45 6.40 40.56 11.48
CA THR A 45 7.42 41.44 10.92
C THR A 45 8.83 40.93 11.17
N ASP A 46 9.07 40.32 12.32
CA ASP A 46 10.40 39.83 12.68
C ASP A 46 10.60 38.33 12.41
N GLY A 47 9.53 37.63 12.01
CA GLY A 47 9.56 36.27 11.51
C GLY A 47 9.67 35.22 12.62
N GLY A 48 9.23 35.56 13.83
CA GLY A 48 9.26 34.71 15.03
C GLY A 48 8.14 33.68 15.10
N GLY A 49 7.08 33.86 14.32
CA GLY A 49 5.98 32.90 14.19
C GLY A 49 4.76 33.21 15.06
N VAL A 50 4.79 34.27 15.86
CA VAL A 50 3.60 34.94 16.39
C VAL A 50 3.35 36.20 15.57
N ASN A 51 2.09 36.59 15.35
CA ASN A 51 1.80 37.81 14.58
C ASN A 51 1.94 39.06 15.47
N ASP A 52 2.31 40.20 14.89
CA ASP A 52 2.70 41.39 15.65
C ASP A 52 1.60 41.88 16.62
N GLY A 53 0.33 41.67 16.26
CA GLY A 53 -0.81 42.06 17.10
C GLY A 53 -1.01 41.16 18.32
N ASP A 54 -0.80 39.85 18.19
CA ASP A 54 -0.89 38.88 19.27
C ASP A 54 0.28 38.99 20.25
N GLU A 55 1.48 39.34 19.76
CA GLU A 55 2.64 39.63 20.61
C GLU A 55 2.38 40.81 21.57
N ARG A 56 1.65 41.83 21.09
CA ARG A 56 1.22 42.97 21.93
C ARG A 56 0.21 42.60 23.01
N ASN A 57 -0.34 41.40 22.98
CA ASN A 57 -1.24 40.91 24.01
C ASN A 57 -0.44 40.45 25.24
N VAL A 58 -0.93 40.79 26.43
CA VAL A 58 -0.30 40.47 27.72
C VAL A 58 -0.20 38.95 27.96
N SER A 59 -0.96 38.15 27.22
CA SER A 59 -0.95 36.69 27.28
C SER A 59 0.23 36.01 26.60
N HIS A 60 0.85 36.63 25.59
CA HIS A 60 2.01 36.10 24.87
C HIS A 60 3.31 36.67 25.45
N GLY A 61 3.35 37.97 25.74
CA GLY A 61 4.43 38.58 26.51
C GLY A 61 5.71 38.86 25.73
N THR A 62 5.59 39.02 24.41
CA THR A 62 6.69 39.12 23.42
C THR A 62 6.66 40.50 22.72
N ASP A 63 7.68 40.87 21.95
CA ASP A 63 7.81 42.18 21.29
C ASP A 63 8.19 42.05 19.80
N PRO A 64 7.31 42.46 18.85
CA PRO A 64 7.53 42.33 17.40
C PRO A 64 8.72 43.13 16.85
N CYS A 65 9.42 43.88 17.70
CA CYS A 65 10.53 44.76 17.33
C CYS A 65 11.93 44.27 17.73
N ASP A 66 12.05 43.18 18.49
CA ASP A 66 13.30 42.86 19.17
C ASP A 66 14.33 42.10 18.32
N SER A 67 13.95 41.57 17.13
CA SER A 67 14.78 40.61 16.37
C SER A 67 15.05 40.88 14.86
N LEU A 68 14.88 42.11 14.36
CA LEU A 68 14.90 42.51 12.93
C LEU A 68 16.24 42.42 12.11
N VAL A 69 17.21 41.56 12.45
CA VAL A 69 18.53 41.50 11.78
C VAL A 69 18.81 40.15 11.11
N ASP A 70 18.93 40.15 9.77
CA ASP A 70 19.31 38.96 8.96
C ASP A 70 20.72 38.43 9.28
N PHE A 71 20.85 37.11 9.45
CA PHE A 71 22.14 36.42 9.42
C PHE A 71 22.51 36.05 7.98
N VAL A 72 23.60 36.62 7.47
CA VAL A 72 24.10 36.33 6.11
C VAL A 72 25.46 35.65 6.15
N THR A 73 25.57 34.52 5.46
CA THR A 73 26.81 33.76 5.30
C THR A 73 27.05 33.45 3.82
N THR A 74 28.22 32.91 3.49
CA THR A 74 28.57 32.59 2.09
C THR A 74 28.47 31.10 1.83
N VAL A 75 28.03 30.75 0.61
CA VAL A 75 27.99 29.37 0.11
C VAL A 75 29.42 28.92 -0.17
N ALA A 76 29.86 27.86 0.52
CA ALA A 76 31.20 27.29 0.35
C ALA A 76 31.20 26.17 -0.70
N ASN A 77 30.21 25.28 -0.67
CA ASN A 77 30.09 24.18 -1.62
C ASN A 77 28.65 23.62 -1.70
N TRP A 78 28.28 23.09 -2.86
CA TRP A 78 27.06 22.30 -3.06
C TRP A 78 27.44 20.96 -3.69
N ASN A 79 27.03 19.85 -3.08
CA ASN A 79 27.48 18.51 -3.50
C ASN A 79 26.53 17.77 -4.44
N GLY A 80 25.36 18.34 -4.78
CA GLY A 80 24.38 17.72 -5.69
C GLY A 80 23.46 16.67 -5.06
N VAL A 81 23.60 16.35 -3.78
CA VAL A 81 22.75 15.41 -3.04
C VAL A 81 22.16 16.11 -1.81
N ASN A 82 21.36 17.15 -2.06
CA ASN A 82 20.62 17.95 -1.06
C ASN A 82 21.43 18.46 0.15
N ARG A 83 22.72 18.74 -0.03
CA ARG A 83 23.60 19.26 1.05
C ARG A 83 24.32 20.52 0.64
N LEU A 84 24.10 21.59 1.41
CA LEU A 84 24.71 22.90 1.21
C LEU A 84 25.74 23.16 2.31
N THR A 85 27.01 23.30 1.93
CA THR A 85 28.08 23.72 2.85
C THR A 85 28.16 25.24 2.85
N VAL A 86 28.10 25.83 4.03
CA VAL A 86 28.20 27.28 4.24
C VAL A 86 29.49 27.63 5.00
N ALA A 87 29.97 28.87 4.86
CA ALA A 87 31.19 29.31 5.53
C ALA A 87 31.03 29.40 7.06
N ASN A 88 29.84 29.77 7.50
CA ASN A 88 29.42 29.77 8.89
C ASN A 88 27.95 29.37 8.96
N GLY A 89 27.65 28.22 9.57
CA GLY A 89 26.31 27.69 9.75
C GLY A 89 25.73 27.94 11.14
N SER A 90 26.41 28.71 12.00
CA SER A 90 25.96 29.02 13.36
C SER A 90 24.63 29.78 13.43
N GLY A 91 24.16 30.27 12.29
CA GLY A 91 22.88 30.96 12.18
C GLY A 91 21.82 30.17 11.44
N PHE A 92 21.90 28.85 11.42
CA PHE A 92 20.82 28.00 10.93
C PHE A 92 20.42 27.04 12.06
N ASN A 93 19.12 26.77 12.17
CA ASN A 93 18.57 25.90 13.19
C ASN A 93 19.17 24.48 13.04
N PRO A 94 19.73 23.88 14.11
CA PRO A 94 20.21 22.51 14.10
C PRO A 94 19.17 21.49 13.62
N ASP A 95 17.88 21.72 13.93
CA ASP A 95 16.78 20.77 13.71
C ASP A 95 15.94 21.09 12.46
N GLY A 96 16.41 22.01 11.61
CA GLY A 96 15.80 22.33 10.31
C GLY A 96 15.03 23.65 10.28
N GLY A 97 14.67 24.11 9.08
CA GLY A 97 13.97 25.38 8.90
C GLY A 97 13.96 25.90 7.46
N THR A 98 13.74 27.20 7.32
CA THR A 98 13.75 27.90 6.03
C THR A 98 15.01 28.75 5.89
N GLY A 99 15.67 28.70 4.73
CA GLY A 99 16.80 29.56 4.36
C GLY A 99 16.48 30.36 3.10
N TRP A 100 17.28 31.39 2.80
CA TRP A 100 17.09 32.25 1.64
C TRP A 100 18.37 32.43 0.81
N TYR A 101 18.27 32.27 -0.51
CA TYR A 101 19.34 32.57 -1.46
C TYR A 101 19.26 34.02 -1.93
N ASN A 102 20.40 34.70 -2.01
CA ASN A 102 20.47 36.01 -2.67
C ASN A 102 20.74 35.83 -4.18
N VAL A 103 19.71 36.05 -4.99
CA VAL A 103 19.78 36.00 -6.44
C VAL A 103 19.78 37.43 -6.98
N SER A 104 20.97 38.01 -7.15
CA SER A 104 21.15 39.36 -7.72
C SER A 104 20.36 40.48 -7.03
N GLY A 105 20.23 40.42 -5.69
CA GLY A 105 19.52 41.41 -4.87
C GLY A 105 18.07 41.04 -4.54
N THR A 106 17.59 39.88 -5.01
CA THR A 106 16.29 39.31 -4.63
C THR A 106 16.50 38.05 -3.80
N TRP A 107 15.79 37.92 -2.68
CA TRP A 107 15.90 36.78 -1.78
C TRP A 107 14.81 35.75 -2.08
N THR A 108 15.19 34.49 -2.30
CA THR A 108 14.28 33.37 -2.57
C THR A 108 14.44 32.28 -1.53
N SER A 109 13.34 31.79 -0.95
CA SER A 109 13.36 30.80 0.13
C SER A 109 13.62 29.36 -0.34
N PHE A 110 14.09 28.52 0.57
CA PHE A 110 14.22 27.06 0.47
C PHE A 110 14.12 26.43 1.86
N ALA A 111 13.75 25.16 1.95
CA ALA A 111 13.70 24.42 3.21
C ALA A 111 14.93 23.51 3.38
N TYR A 112 15.32 23.25 4.62
CA TYR A 112 16.36 22.30 5.01
C TYR A 112 15.96 21.53 6.27
N ALA A 113 16.46 20.32 6.44
CA ALA A 113 16.04 19.39 7.48
C ALA A 113 16.91 19.44 8.74
N ALA A 114 18.20 19.78 8.64
CA ALA A 114 19.09 19.89 9.79
C ALA A 114 20.36 20.68 9.46
N THR A 115 21.05 21.18 10.49
CA THR A 115 22.37 21.84 10.36
C THR A 115 23.43 21.10 11.17
N VAL A 116 24.41 20.52 10.49
CA VAL A 116 25.52 19.78 11.15
C VAL A 116 26.86 20.24 10.60
N ASN A 117 27.75 20.74 11.47
CA ASN A 117 29.12 21.14 11.11
C ASN A 117 29.20 22.14 9.92
N ASN A 118 28.38 23.20 9.93
CA ASN A 118 28.24 24.18 8.85
C ASN A 118 27.71 23.60 7.51
N VAL A 119 27.02 22.46 7.56
CA VAL A 119 26.34 21.85 6.42
C VAL A 119 24.85 21.80 6.68
N LEU A 120 24.06 22.43 5.82
CA LEU A 120 22.62 22.25 5.77
C LEU A 120 22.32 20.94 5.04
N ILE A 121 21.54 20.07 5.67
CA ILE A 121 21.18 18.74 5.19
C ILE A 121 19.71 18.74 4.79
N GLY A 122 19.34 17.96 3.76
CA GLY A 122 17.95 17.86 3.32
C GLY A 122 17.45 19.14 2.62
N VAL A 123 18.35 19.89 1.98
CA VAL A 123 18.00 21.11 1.26
C VAL A 123 17.14 20.77 0.05
N ASN A 124 15.89 21.23 0.05
CA ASN A 124 14.91 20.85 -0.97
C ASN A 124 15.10 21.54 -2.33
N LEU A 125 15.77 22.69 -2.36
CA LEU A 125 16.05 23.47 -3.57
C LEU A 125 17.54 23.76 -3.69
N ALA A 126 18.14 23.24 -4.76
CA ALA A 126 19.55 23.49 -5.07
C ALA A 126 19.82 24.99 -5.28
N PRO A 127 20.98 25.51 -4.83
CA PRO A 127 21.35 26.91 -5.03
C PRO A 127 21.47 27.22 -6.54
N PRO A 128 20.82 28.27 -7.04
CA PRO A 128 20.97 28.70 -8.43
C PRO A 128 22.43 29.03 -8.80
N PRO A 129 22.83 28.85 -10.08
CA PRO A 129 24.17 29.21 -10.54
C PRO A 129 24.44 30.69 -10.23
N SER A 130 25.60 31.01 -9.65
CA SER A 130 26.06 32.35 -9.22
C SER A 130 25.61 32.85 -7.83
N VAL A 131 24.81 32.10 -7.09
CA VAL A 131 24.52 32.45 -5.68
C VAL A 131 25.79 32.28 -4.83
N THR A 132 26.20 33.35 -4.17
CA THR A 132 27.34 33.34 -3.23
C THR A 132 26.91 33.50 -1.78
N ASP A 133 25.73 34.06 -1.55
CA ASP A 133 25.26 34.45 -0.22
C ASP A 133 23.95 33.72 0.09
N VAL A 134 23.87 33.22 1.33
CA VAL A 134 22.70 32.55 1.88
C VAL A 134 22.41 33.14 3.25
N ALA A 135 21.13 33.34 3.54
CA ALA A 135 20.67 33.95 4.77
C ALA A 135 19.69 33.04 5.53
N ASN A 136 19.64 33.24 6.84
CA ASN A 136 18.54 32.78 7.67
C ASN A 136 17.80 34.00 8.25
N ARG A 137 16.47 33.89 8.32
CA ARG A 137 15.52 34.86 8.84
C ARG A 137 14.53 34.28 9.84
N ASN A 138 14.55 32.97 10.09
CA ASN A 138 13.65 32.34 11.06
C ASN A 138 14.39 31.95 12.34
N GLY A 139 13.73 32.20 13.48
CA GLY A 139 14.22 31.87 14.82
C GLY A 139 15.34 32.78 15.29
N SER A 140 15.02 34.09 15.36
CA SER A 140 15.53 35.22 16.16
C SER A 140 16.98 35.18 16.74
N PHE A 141 17.92 34.42 16.17
CA PHE A 141 19.32 34.55 16.53
C PHE A 141 19.95 35.83 15.89
N CYS A 142 19.90 36.82 16.71
CA CYS A 142 20.70 36.53 17.88
C CYS A 142 20.16 37.31 19.01
N HIS A 143 18.87 37.60 19.07
CA HIS A 143 18.16 38.15 20.21
C HIS A 143 18.96 39.32 20.81
N THR A 144 19.35 40.20 19.88
CA THR A 144 20.32 41.30 19.94
C THR A 144 21.79 40.94 20.28
N GLN A 145 22.33 39.93 19.61
CA GLN A 145 23.54 39.17 19.97
C GLN A 145 23.55 38.70 21.43
N ALA A 146 22.34 38.33 21.86
CA ALA A 146 21.92 37.19 22.63
C ALA A 146 22.27 37.36 24.07
N THR A 147 21.41 38.12 24.72
CA THR A 147 21.72 39.50 25.07
C THR A 147 23.17 39.68 25.58
N GLN A 148 24.08 39.82 24.61
CA GLN A 148 25.52 40.10 24.63
C GLN A 148 26.23 40.05 26.01
N ASP A 149 26.75 38.98 26.60
CA ASP A 149 27.13 37.68 26.11
C ASP A 149 27.09 36.64 27.21
N GLY A 150 26.01 36.67 28.00
CA GLY A 150 25.68 35.57 28.90
C GLY A 150 24.95 34.43 28.21
N THR A 151 25.01 34.33 26.88
CA THR A 151 24.65 33.14 26.11
C THR A 151 23.19 32.63 26.14
N ILE A 152 22.13 33.47 26.14
CA ILE A 152 20.68 33.08 26.24
C ILE A 152 20.42 31.96 27.30
N SER A 153 21.31 31.91 28.30
CA SER A 153 21.53 30.98 29.43
C SER A 153 22.19 29.62 29.23
N THR A 154 22.58 29.23 28.04
CA THR A 154 23.60 28.16 27.89
C THR A 154 24.56 28.52 26.78
N THR A 155 24.13 28.38 25.52
CA THR A 155 24.79 28.93 24.33
C THR A 155 23.77 29.27 23.25
N ARG A 156 22.76 30.05 23.67
CA ARG A 156 21.88 30.84 22.79
C ARG A 156 20.89 30.01 21.98
N THR A 157 20.20 29.11 22.67
CA THR A 157 19.39 27.97 22.20
C THR A 157 18.20 28.39 21.35
N TYR A 158 18.56 28.78 20.13
CA TYR A 158 17.80 29.18 18.95
C TYR A 158 17.03 30.49 18.97
N CYS A 159 17.03 31.24 20.08
CA CYS A 159 16.75 32.69 20.19
C CYS A 159 15.51 33.15 19.42
N ASP A 160 14.40 33.35 20.12
CA ASP A 160 13.17 34.09 19.79
C ASP A 160 12.51 34.48 21.11
N ASP A 161 12.05 35.73 21.29
CA ASP A 161 11.35 36.08 22.53
C ASP A 161 9.96 35.42 22.57
N ASP A 162 9.39 35.14 21.40
CA ASP A 162 8.16 34.36 21.19
C ASP A 162 8.18 32.95 21.79
N TYR A 163 9.35 32.44 22.14
CA TYR A 163 9.53 31.13 22.75
C TYR A 163 10.37 31.19 24.02
N THR A 164 10.13 32.22 24.85
CA THR A 164 10.70 32.23 26.21
C THR A 164 10.27 30.97 26.93
N ASP A 165 11.24 30.11 27.22
CA ASP A 165 11.12 28.83 27.93
C ASP A 165 12.00 28.95 29.20
N SER A 166 11.35 29.24 30.31
CA SER A 166 11.97 29.65 31.56
C SER A 166 12.65 28.51 32.31
N ASP A 167 12.28 27.26 32.05
CA ASP A 167 12.87 26.05 32.66
C ASP A 167 13.62 25.14 31.69
N GLY A 168 13.50 25.38 30.39
CA GLY A 168 14.33 24.82 29.33
C GLY A 168 13.89 23.44 28.88
N ASP A 169 12.60 23.11 29.02
CA ASP A 169 12.05 21.78 28.75
C ASP A 169 11.59 21.59 27.29
N GLY A 170 11.45 22.69 26.54
CA GLY A 170 11.03 22.71 25.14
C GLY A 170 9.61 23.25 24.91
N LEU A 171 8.82 23.54 25.96
CA LEU A 171 7.59 24.33 25.88
C LEU A 171 7.88 25.80 26.20
N ALA A 172 7.26 26.71 25.46
CA ALA A 172 7.33 28.13 25.80
C ALA A 172 6.38 28.46 26.96
N ASP A 173 6.76 29.42 27.82
CA ASP A 173 6.00 29.85 28.99
C ASP A 173 4.52 30.14 28.67
N TRP A 174 4.26 30.75 27.50
CA TRP A 174 2.91 31.05 27.07
C TRP A 174 2.13 29.82 26.58
N GLN A 175 2.81 28.82 26.02
CA GLN A 175 2.19 27.56 25.58
C GLN A 175 1.65 26.79 26.78
N GLU A 176 2.42 26.79 27.87
CA GLU A 176 2.06 26.20 29.16
C GLU A 176 0.96 27.00 29.87
N LEU A 177 1.08 28.33 29.92
CA LEU A 177 0.08 29.21 30.56
C LEU A 177 -1.28 29.19 29.87
N LEU A 178 -1.30 29.02 28.55
CA LEU A 178 -2.53 29.00 27.75
C LEU A 178 -3.05 27.59 27.48
N GLY A 179 -2.26 26.56 27.80
CA GLY A 179 -2.57 25.16 27.53
C GLY A 179 -2.85 24.90 26.06
N VAL A 180 -1.95 25.36 25.19
CA VAL A 180 -2.11 25.33 23.72
C VAL A 180 -2.36 23.92 23.19
N PHE A 181 -1.74 22.94 23.82
CA PHE A 181 -1.85 21.52 23.47
C PHE A 181 -2.86 20.76 24.33
N GLY A 182 -3.71 21.47 25.08
CA GLY A 182 -4.82 20.90 25.85
C GLY A 182 -4.60 20.84 27.36
N TRP A 183 -3.35 20.91 27.83
CA TRP A 183 -2.96 20.78 29.23
C TRP A 183 -2.21 22.02 29.73
N PHE A 184 -2.33 22.33 31.01
CA PHE A 184 -1.58 23.42 31.64
C PHE A 184 -0.42 22.84 32.44
N SER A 185 0.75 23.47 32.37
CA SER A 185 1.91 23.15 33.18
C SER A 185 2.47 24.41 33.86
N ASN A 186 3.55 24.27 34.63
CA ASN A 186 4.17 25.38 35.34
C ASN A 186 5.46 25.82 34.61
N PRO A 187 5.49 27.04 34.03
CA PRO A 187 6.63 27.57 33.25
C PRO A 187 7.96 27.79 33.99
N THR A 188 8.13 27.23 35.17
CA THR A 188 9.36 27.39 35.95
C THR A 188 9.91 26.07 36.44
N LEU A 189 9.27 24.97 36.06
CA LEU A 189 9.60 23.60 36.40
C LEU A 189 9.52 22.78 35.12
N ALA A 190 10.66 22.33 34.63
CA ALA A 190 10.72 21.51 33.43
C ALA A 190 9.92 20.19 33.56
N ASP A 191 9.61 19.77 34.77
CA ASP A 191 8.81 18.61 35.12
C ASP A 191 7.91 19.08 36.29
N THR A 192 6.65 19.36 35.97
CA THR A 192 5.73 20.07 36.85
C THR A 192 5.24 19.20 38.02
N ASP A 193 5.03 17.91 37.79
CA ASP A 193 4.58 16.96 38.81
C ASP A 193 5.68 16.08 39.42
N ASN A 194 6.91 16.21 38.89
CA ASN A 194 8.14 15.60 39.35
C ASN A 194 8.12 14.07 39.22
N ASP A 195 7.63 13.57 38.08
CA ASP A 195 7.56 12.14 37.76
C ASP A 195 8.78 11.60 36.99
N GLY A 196 9.63 12.50 36.48
CA GLY A 196 10.83 12.16 35.71
C GLY A 196 10.71 12.39 34.21
N VAL A 197 9.52 12.69 33.70
CA VAL A 197 9.26 13.18 32.33
C VAL A 197 9.13 14.70 32.38
N ASN A 198 9.59 15.37 31.33
CA ASN A 198 9.44 16.81 31.24
C ASN A 198 8.09 17.19 30.61
N ASP A 199 7.55 18.36 30.92
CA ASP A 199 6.20 18.76 30.51
C ASP A 199 6.05 18.72 28.97
N PHE A 200 7.09 19.10 28.23
CA PHE A 200 7.16 18.93 26.77
C PHE A 200 6.99 17.48 26.32
N GLY A 201 7.66 16.53 26.99
CA GLY A 201 7.59 15.11 26.70
C GLY A 201 6.16 14.60 26.86
N GLU A 202 5.56 14.91 28.01
CA GLU A 202 4.19 14.50 28.33
C GLU A 202 3.18 15.09 27.34
N VAL A 203 3.22 16.40 27.10
CA VAL A 203 2.20 17.07 26.30
C VAL A 203 2.33 16.78 24.80
N VAL A 204 3.56 16.76 24.28
CA VAL A 204 3.81 16.74 22.83
C VAL A 204 4.09 15.32 22.32
N ARG A 205 4.71 14.47 23.14
CA ARG A 205 5.05 13.09 22.73
C ARG A 205 4.04 12.08 23.24
N ASP A 206 3.70 12.15 24.52
CA ASP A 206 2.93 11.09 25.19
C ASP A 206 1.43 11.42 25.26
N ASN A 207 1.08 12.69 25.04
CA ASN A 207 -0.27 13.26 25.14
C ASN A 207 -0.91 13.01 26.52
N THR A 208 -0.11 13.17 27.58
CA THR A 208 -0.50 13.05 28.99
C THR A 208 -0.58 14.43 29.69
N ASP A 209 -1.12 14.46 30.91
CA ASP A 209 -1.35 15.69 31.68
C ASP A 209 -0.16 15.94 32.62
N PRO A 210 0.64 17.03 32.47
CA PRO A 210 1.84 17.32 33.28
C PRO A 210 1.62 17.61 34.77
N LEU A 211 0.41 17.34 35.23
CA LEU A 211 -0.04 17.50 36.60
C LEU A 211 -0.44 16.14 37.22
N ASP A 212 -0.36 15.05 36.45
CA ASP A 212 -0.72 13.69 36.84
C ASP A 212 0.47 12.72 36.71
N PRO A 213 1.26 12.55 37.79
CA PRO A 213 2.52 11.81 37.72
C PRO A 213 2.31 10.30 37.53
N CYS A 214 1.06 9.83 37.65
CA CYS A 214 0.71 8.42 37.46
C CYS A 214 0.53 8.04 35.98
N LYS A 215 0.62 8.99 35.05
CA LYS A 215 0.31 8.77 33.64
C LYS A 215 1.34 9.43 32.74
N ASN A 216 2.41 8.71 32.45
CA ASN A 216 3.44 9.10 31.48
C ASN A 216 3.96 7.85 30.75
N ALA A 217 4.84 8.01 29.76
CA ALA A 217 5.42 6.92 28.98
C ALA A 217 6.86 6.54 29.40
N LEU A 218 7.32 6.94 30.59
CA LEU A 218 8.65 6.62 31.08
C LEU A 218 8.68 5.22 31.69
N ASP A 219 8.99 4.26 30.83
CA ASP A 219 9.07 2.82 31.13
C ASP A 219 10.45 2.30 30.63
N PRO A 220 11.48 2.28 31.50
CA PRO A 220 12.85 1.93 31.11
C PRO A 220 13.08 0.45 30.78
N ASP A 221 12.34 -0.47 31.38
CA ASP A 221 12.48 -1.91 31.17
C ASP A 221 11.46 -2.51 30.20
N GLY A 222 10.40 -1.76 29.89
CA GLY A 222 9.42 -2.07 28.85
C GLY A 222 8.32 -3.03 29.30
N ASP A 223 8.05 -3.11 30.61
CA ASP A 223 7.05 -4.00 31.19
C ASP A 223 5.62 -3.45 31.15
N GLY A 224 5.46 -2.17 30.76
CA GLY A 224 4.17 -1.49 30.64
C GLY A 224 3.73 -0.73 31.89
N LEU A 225 4.51 -0.74 32.97
CA LEU A 225 4.39 0.19 34.09
C LEU A 225 5.29 1.41 33.86
N ASN A 226 4.82 2.59 34.25
CA ASN A 226 5.70 3.75 34.25
C ASN A 226 6.49 3.83 35.55
N SER A 227 7.72 4.31 35.46
CA SER A 227 8.66 4.37 36.57
C SER A 227 8.17 5.13 37.81
N TYR A 228 7.22 6.06 37.68
CA TYR A 228 6.60 6.73 38.83
C TYR A 228 5.58 5.85 39.54
N PHE A 229 4.77 5.12 38.80
CA PHE A 229 3.85 4.11 39.33
C PHE A 229 4.64 3.05 40.10
N GLU A 230 5.71 2.55 39.51
CA GLU A 230 6.56 1.51 40.09
C GLU A 230 7.27 1.97 41.36
N ASN A 231 7.78 3.21 41.38
CA ASN A 231 8.48 3.74 42.53
C ASN A 231 7.55 4.27 43.64
N SER A 232 6.22 4.31 43.40
CA SER A 232 5.28 4.94 44.32
C SER A 232 3.90 4.26 44.42
N THR A 233 3.49 3.96 45.65
CA THR A 233 2.11 3.50 45.95
C THR A 233 1.08 4.65 45.93
N GLY A 234 1.37 5.75 45.25
CA GLY A 234 0.56 6.97 45.23
C GLY A 234 -0.58 6.91 44.22
N CYS A 235 -0.44 6.02 43.24
CA CYS A 235 -1.34 5.88 42.11
C CYS A 235 -2.51 4.94 42.43
N THR A 236 -3.65 5.23 41.81
CA THR A 236 -4.79 4.32 41.78
C THR A 236 -4.60 3.33 40.63
N LEU A 237 -5.07 2.09 40.79
CA LEU A 237 -4.86 1.07 39.74
C LEU A 237 -5.64 1.34 38.44
N ASP A 238 -6.49 2.38 38.41
CA ASP A 238 -7.11 2.85 37.18
C ASP A 238 -6.12 3.48 36.20
N SER A 239 -4.94 3.91 36.68
CA SER A 239 -3.83 4.38 35.83
C SER A 239 -3.28 3.27 34.93
N ILE A 240 -3.32 2.02 35.39
CA ILE A 240 -2.88 0.81 34.66
C ILE A 240 -4.07 -0.03 34.12
N GLY A 241 -5.28 0.52 34.11
CA GLY A 241 -6.47 -0.13 33.51
C GLY A 241 -7.33 -0.99 34.46
N ILE A 242 -7.01 -1.08 35.76
CA ILE A 242 -7.80 -1.84 36.74
C ILE A 242 -8.84 -0.92 37.43
N LEU A 243 -10.09 -0.97 36.94
CA LEU A 243 -11.16 -0.02 37.30
C LEU A 243 -11.98 -0.38 38.56
N ASN A 244 -11.47 -1.23 39.45
CA ASN A 244 -12.18 -1.67 40.65
C ASN A 244 -12.11 -0.65 41.82
N GLY A 245 -11.37 0.44 41.64
CA GLY A 245 -11.15 1.49 42.64
C GLY A 245 -10.19 1.12 43.77
N SER A 246 -9.33 0.12 43.58
CA SER A 246 -8.22 -0.17 44.50
C SER A 246 -7.05 0.80 44.29
N SER A 247 -6.29 0.98 45.35
CA SER A 247 -5.03 1.71 45.35
C SER A 247 -3.88 0.73 45.17
N ASP A 248 -2.80 1.21 44.58
CA ASP A 248 -1.56 0.48 44.56
C ASP A 248 -1.01 0.21 45.97
N VAL A 249 -0.37 -0.95 46.15
CA VAL A 249 0.22 -1.45 47.39
C VAL A 249 1.60 -2.09 47.20
N TRP A 250 2.06 -2.26 45.95
CA TRP A 250 3.34 -2.85 45.61
C TRP A 250 4.29 -1.77 45.10
N VAL A 251 5.58 -2.07 45.08
CA VAL A 251 6.63 -1.17 44.56
C VAL A 251 7.58 -2.06 43.79
N THR A 252 7.81 -1.72 42.53
CA THR A 252 8.64 -2.49 41.59
C THR A 252 9.91 -1.71 41.25
N ASP A 253 10.90 -2.37 40.64
CA ASP A 253 12.17 -1.77 40.22
C ASP A 253 12.06 -1.35 38.74
N PRO A 254 11.98 -0.05 38.42
CA PRO A 254 11.70 0.45 37.06
C PRO A 254 12.82 0.22 36.04
N ASP A 255 13.89 -0.48 36.42
CA ASP A 255 14.98 -0.88 35.54
C ASP A 255 15.01 -2.42 35.37
N ASP A 256 14.06 -3.17 35.96
CA ASP A 256 13.99 -4.63 35.97
C ASP A 256 12.58 -5.13 35.61
N PHE A 257 12.45 -5.60 34.37
CA PHE A 257 11.21 -6.11 33.75
C PHE A 257 10.40 -7.15 34.57
N ASP A 258 11.02 -7.75 35.59
CA ASP A 258 10.45 -8.73 36.52
C ASP A 258 11.17 -8.54 37.87
N THR A 259 10.59 -7.72 38.74
CA THR A 259 11.23 -7.21 39.96
C THR A 259 11.61 -8.34 40.93
N ASP A 260 10.77 -9.36 41.05
CA ASP A 260 10.97 -10.44 42.01
C ASP A 260 11.66 -11.68 41.42
N ALA A 261 11.87 -11.68 40.10
CA ALA A 261 12.52 -12.69 39.28
C ALA A 261 11.77 -14.04 39.22
N GLY A 262 10.44 -14.00 39.26
CA GLY A 262 9.57 -15.17 39.18
C GLY A 262 9.21 -15.62 37.76
N GLY A 263 9.44 -14.76 36.77
CA GLY A 263 9.31 -15.03 35.34
C GLY A 263 8.07 -14.43 34.67
N VAL A 264 7.30 -13.62 35.39
CA VAL A 264 6.19 -12.79 34.89
C VAL A 264 6.60 -11.33 35.03
N ASN A 265 6.14 -10.46 34.12
CA ASN A 265 6.47 -9.04 34.24
C ASN A 265 5.58 -8.38 35.31
N ASP A 266 6.01 -7.23 35.84
CA ASP A 266 5.34 -6.67 37.00
C ASP A 266 3.90 -6.22 36.69
N LEU A 267 3.63 -5.68 35.48
CA LEU A 267 2.28 -5.32 35.03
C LEU A 267 1.30 -6.49 35.03
N ASP A 268 1.71 -7.63 34.47
CA ASP A 268 0.88 -8.82 34.31
C ASP A 268 0.50 -9.40 35.69
N GLU A 269 1.41 -9.32 36.66
CA GLU A 269 1.14 -9.71 38.04
C GLU A 269 0.08 -8.84 38.72
N TYR A 270 -0.02 -7.54 38.38
CA TYR A 270 -1.13 -6.69 38.84
C TYR A 270 -2.49 -7.19 38.33
N PHE A 271 -2.55 -7.69 37.09
CA PHE A 271 -3.78 -8.21 36.49
C PHE A 271 -4.20 -9.56 37.08
N ASP A 272 -3.23 -10.43 37.37
CA ASP A 272 -3.47 -11.76 37.94
C ASP A 272 -3.53 -11.77 39.47
N GLY A 273 -3.15 -10.66 40.10
CA GLY A 273 -3.24 -10.44 41.55
C GLY A 273 -2.18 -11.20 42.35
N THR A 274 -1.06 -11.50 41.72
CA THR A 274 0.18 -12.03 42.33
C THR A 274 1.03 -10.86 42.84
N ASN A 275 2.18 -11.11 43.45
CA ASN A 275 2.93 -10.10 44.18
C ASN A 275 4.24 -9.72 43.46
N PRO A 276 4.23 -8.67 42.62
CA PRO A 276 5.38 -8.32 41.80
C PRO A 276 6.59 -7.81 42.60
N GLU A 277 6.40 -7.41 43.85
CA GLU A 277 7.50 -6.83 44.63
C GLU A 277 8.54 -7.87 45.10
N ASN A 278 8.12 -9.10 45.49
CA ASN A 278 9.04 -10.01 46.22
C ASN A 278 8.59 -11.48 46.43
N ASP A 279 7.59 -12.02 45.73
CA ASP A 279 7.21 -13.44 45.87
C ASP A 279 7.24 -14.20 44.53
N PRO A 280 8.45 -14.57 44.02
CA PRO A 280 8.64 -15.21 42.72
C PRO A 280 8.06 -16.64 42.61
N SER A 281 7.28 -17.04 43.60
CA SER A 281 6.63 -18.34 43.70
C SER A 281 5.11 -18.25 43.58
N ASP A 282 4.54 -17.05 43.57
CA ASP A 282 3.14 -16.82 43.30
C ASP A 282 2.83 -16.38 41.86
N ASP A 283 3.85 -16.07 41.06
CA ASP A 283 3.78 -15.87 39.61
C ASP A 283 2.91 -16.89 38.90
N VAL A 284 1.97 -16.34 38.15
CA VAL A 284 1.17 -17.08 37.18
C VAL A 284 1.49 -16.42 35.85
N LEU A 285 2.23 -17.11 34.97
CA LEU A 285 2.26 -16.72 33.57
C LEU A 285 0.81 -16.68 33.09
N PRO A 286 0.31 -15.57 32.52
CA PRO A 286 -1.00 -15.58 31.91
C PRO A 286 -0.99 -16.69 30.86
N ASP A 287 -1.85 -17.69 31.04
CA ASP A 287 -1.97 -18.76 30.06
C ASP A 287 -2.44 -18.08 28.75
N ASP A 288 -1.60 -18.12 27.71
CA ASP A 288 -1.92 -17.76 26.33
C ASP A 288 -1.80 -19.07 25.53
N PHE A 289 -2.90 -19.81 25.48
CA PHE A 289 -2.86 -21.20 25.07
C PHE A 289 -2.67 -21.39 23.57
N ASP A 290 -3.11 -20.43 22.75
CA ASP A 290 -2.95 -20.43 21.29
C ASP A 290 -1.86 -19.49 20.75
N GLY A 291 -1.22 -18.72 21.63
CA GLY A 291 0.03 -18.01 21.37
C GLY A 291 -0.14 -16.76 20.50
N ASP A 292 -1.31 -16.15 20.52
CA ASP A 292 -1.68 -15.03 19.65
C ASP A 292 -1.38 -13.66 20.27
N GLY A 293 -1.01 -13.64 21.57
CA GLY A 293 -0.67 -12.44 22.33
C GLY A 293 -1.78 -11.90 23.23
N ILE A 294 -2.97 -12.50 23.25
CA ILE A 294 -4.01 -12.21 24.24
C ILE A 294 -4.05 -13.33 25.30
N PRO A 295 -3.98 -13.02 26.61
CA PRO A 295 -4.17 -14.04 27.64
C PRO A 295 -5.57 -14.67 27.64
N ASP A 296 -5.68 -15.98 27.90
CA ASP A 296 -6.94 -16.76 27.93
C ASP A 296 -8.04 -16.08 28.79
N ALA A 297 -7.64 -15.47 29.90
CA ALA A 297 -8.55 -14.77 30.82
C ALA A 297 -9.14 -13.49 30.21
N VAL A 298 -8.35 -12.77 29.41
CA VAL A 298 -8.76 -11.57 28.67
C VAL A 298 -9.66 -11.97 27.52
N GLU A 299 -9.34 -13.04 26.79
CA GLU A 299 -10.17 -13.52 25.69
C GLU A 299 -11.57 -13.94 26.14
N ASN A 300 -11.67 -14.56 27.31
CA ASN A 300 -12.96 -14.86 27.92
C ASN A 300 -13.77 -13.60 28.31
N LEU A 301 -13.11 -12.43 28.45
CA LEU A 301 -13.75 -11.13 28.68
C LEU A 301 -14.08 -10.39 27.39
N THR A 302 -13.20 -10.41 26.38
CA THR A 302 -13.39 -9.77 25.07
C THR A 302 -14.37 -10.55 24.19
N GLY A 303 -14.41 -11.87 24.34
CA GLY A 303 -15.24 -12.81 23.59
C GLY A 303 -14.51 -13.56 22.49
N THR A 304 -13.20 -13.37 22.33
CA THR A 304 -12.33 -14.15 21.42
C THR A 304 -12.17 -15.59 21.95
N ASP A 305 -11.89 -16.56 21.08
CA ASP A 305 -11.72 -17.97 21.48
C ASP A 305 -10.26 -18.25 21.79
N TRP A 306 -9.91 -18.41 23.07
CA TRP A 306 -8.57 -18.75 23.61
C TRP A 306 -7.90 -20.03 23.11
N ARG A 307 -8.51 -20.69 22.14
CA ARG A 307 -7.96 -21.85 21.45
C ARG A 307 -7.77 -21.57 19.97
N ASN A 308 -8.21 -20.42 19.47
CA ASN A 308 -8.15 -20.02 18.08
C ASN A 308 -7.50 -18.64 17.93
N PRO A 309 -6.24 -18.58 17.46
CA PRO A 309 -5.46 -17.33 17.41
C PRO A 309 -5.94 -16.36 16.31
N ASP A 310 -7.12 -16.58 15.73
CA ASP A 310 -7.74 -15.89 14.60
C ASP A 310 -9.23 -16.30 14.61
N THR A 311 -9.99 -15.68 15.52
CA THR A 311 -11.35 -16.06 15.90
C THR A 311 -12.31 -16.03 14.71
N ASP A 312 -12.16 -15.08 13.80
CA ASP A 312 -13.04 -14.92 12.65
C ASP A 312 -12.50 -15.52 11.34
N GLY A 313 -11.24 -15.97 11.32
CA GLY A 313 -10.60 -16.61 10.18
C GLY A 313 -10.17 -15.63 9.08
N GLY A 314 -10.27 -14.34 9.36
CA GLY A 314 -9.81 -13.23 8.53
C GLY A 314 -8.30 -13.00 8.61
N GLY A 315 -7.65 -13.74 9.52
CA GLY A 315 -6.24 -14.07 9.72
C GLY A 315 -5.24 -12.95 9.53
N VAL A 316 -5.63 -11.82 10.08
CA VAL A 316 -4.88 -11.22 11.18
C VAL A 316 -5.21 -12.00 12.48
N SER A 317 -4.30 -12.07 13.45
CA SER A 317 -4.58 -12.75 14.72
C SER A 317 -5.31 -11.84 15.69
N ASP A 318 -6.08 -12.40 16.63
CA ASP A 318 -6.89 -11.59 17.54
C ASP A 318 -6.03 -10.62 18.35
N GLY A 319 -4.85 -11.05 18.80
CA GLY A 319 -3.88 -10.18 19.50
C GLY A 319 -3.35 -8.99 18.70
N VAL A 320 -3.37 -9.07 17.37
CA VAL A 320 -3.01 -7.93 16.50
C VAL A 320 -4.21 -7.03 16.28
N GLU A 321 -5.41 -7.61 16.13
CA GLU A 321 -6.64 -6.86 15.92
C GLU A 321 -7.12 -6.13 17.18
N CYS A 322 -6.85 -6.71 18.35
CA CYS A 322 -7.21 -6.19 19.66
C CYS A 322 -5.98 -5.99 20.59
N PRO A 323 -5.20 -4.93 20.37
CA PRO A 323 -4.04 -4.61 21.22
C PRO A 323 -4.44 -4.33 22.68
N GLY A 324 -3.45 -4.45 23.58
CA GLY A 324 -3.61 -4.37 25.05
C GLY A 324 -4.47 -3.23 25.59
N ASN A 325 -4.34 -2.05 25.00
CA ASN A 325 -5.11 -0.86 25.39
C ASN A 325 -6.63 -0.96 25.12
N PHE A 326 -7.08 -1.94 24.33
CA PHE A 326 -8.50 -2.17 24.00
C PHE A 326 -9.12 -3.36 24.74
N TRP A 327 -8.36 -4.11 25.53
CA TRP A 327 -8.89 -5.25 26.30
C TRP A 327 -10.01 -4.84 27.25
N ALA A 328 -9.85 -3.71 27.96
CA ALA A 328 -10.85 -3.19 28.89
C ALA A 328 -12.15 -2.72 28.21
N SER A 329 -12.11 -2.41 26.90
CA SER A 329 -13.31 -2.06 26.12
C SER A 329 -13.92 -3.27 25.40
N GLY A 330 -13.35 -4.47 25.56
CA GLY A 330 -13.77 -5.65 24.81
C GLY A 330 -13.52 -5.48 23.31
N CYS A 331 -12.34 -4.97 22.94
CA CYS A 331 -11.93 -4.68 21.56
C CYS A 331 -12.75 -3.58 20.86
N VAL A 332 -13.68 -2.92 21.56
CA VAL A 332 -14.47 -1.84 20.98
C VAL A 332 -13.59 -0.62 20.73
N GLY A 333 -13.49 -0.22 19.47
CA GLY A 333 -12.69 0.93 19.03
C GLY A 333 -11.24 0.60 18.69
N ALA A 334 -10.87 -0.69 18.70
CA ALA A 334 -9.59 -1.16 18.19
C ALA A 334 -9.46 -0.89 16.68
N PRO A 335 -8.23 -0.88 16.12
CA PRO A 335 -8.00 -0.59 14.71
C PRO A 335 -8.67 -1.59 13.75
N GLN A 336 -8.78 -2.85 14.17
CA GLN A 336 -9.43 -3.96 13.48
C GLN A 336 -10.36 -4.68 14.47
N ASN A 337 -11.23 -5.56 13.98
CA ASN A 337 -12.22 -6.22 14.82
C ASN A 337 -12.11 -7.74 14.69
N PRO A 338 -11.73 -8.48 15.76
CA PRO A 338 -11.46 -9.93 15.74
C PRO A 338 -12.71 -10.81 15.56
N PHE A 339 -13.82 -10.21 15.14
CA PHE A 339 -15.11 -10.84 14.87
C PHE A 339 -15.66 -10.45 13.49
N ASP A 340 -14.93 -9.69 12.69
CA ASP A 340 -15.30 -9.23 11.36
C ASP A 340 -14.13 -9.37 10.37
N PRO A 341 -14.05 -10.48 9.61
CA PRO A 341 -12.91 -10.79 8.75
C PRO A 341 -12.83 -9.88 7.51
N THR A 342 -13.76 -8.91 7.40
CA THR A 342 -13.86 -7.99 6.28
C THR A 342 -13.05 -6.71 6.47
N ASP A 343 -12.57 -6.43 7.69
CA ASP A 343 -11.76 -5.24 8.00
C ASP A 343 -10.25 -5.51 8.13
N ASP A 344 -9.83 -6.77 8.11
CA ASP A 344 -8.41 -7.19 8.07
C ASP A 344 -7.63 -6.62 6.91
N PHE A 345 -8.19 -6.80 5.71
CA PHE A 345 -7.55 -6.44 4.45
C PHE A 345 -8.55 -5.76 3.52
N PRO A 346 -8.11 -4.81 2.68
CA PRO A 346 -9.00 -4.15 1.73
C PRO A 346 -9.65 -5.15 0.76
N GLN A 347 -10.97 -5.33 0.83
CA GLN A 347 -11.70 -6.34 0.05
C GLN A 347 -11.65 -6.19 -1.48
N SER A 348 -11.29 -5.02 -2.02
CA SER A 348 -11.35 -4.74 -3.47
C SER A 348 -10.06 -4.18 -4.04
N GLN A 349 -8.93 -4.52 -3.43
CA GLN A 349 -7.59 -4.12 -3.88
C GLN A 349 -6.68 -5.33 -4.01
N VAL A 350 -5.65 -5.19 -4.86
CA VAL A 350 -4.55 -6.13 -4.89
C VAL A 350 -3.73 -5.93 -3.62
N LEU A 351 -3.54 -6.99 -2.85
CA LEU A 351 -2.72 -6.95 -1.63
C LEU A 351 -1.23 -7.01 -2.00
N PHE A 352 -0.90 -7.86 -2.97
CA PHE A 352 0.46 -7.95 -3.51
C PHE A 352 0.49 -8.50 -4.93
N TYR A 353 1.57 -8.17 -5.64
CA TYR A 353 1.93 -8.78 -6.92
C TYR A 353 3.12 -9.71 -6.73
N ALA A 354 2.97 -10.96 -7.18
CA ALA A 354 4.08 -11.90 -7.33
C ALA A 354 4.52 -11.90 -8.79
N ASN A 355 5.50 -11.06 -9.13
CA ASN A 355 5.98 -10.89 -10.50
C ASN A 355 7.17 -11.80 -10.80
N ASN A 356 7.09 -12.63 -11.84
CA ASN A 356 8.23 -13.43 -12.25
C ASN A 356 9.34 -12.52 -12.81
N THR A 357 10.57 -12.71 -12.32
CA THR A 357 11.77 -12.04 -12.82
C THR A 357 12.69 -12.96 -13.62
N SER A 358 12.66 -14.27 -13.34
CA SER A 358 13.39 -15.31 -14.07
C SER A 358 12.86 -16.70 -13.70
N GLY A 359 13.05 -17.67 -14.60
CA GLY A 359 12.46 -19.00 -14.50
C GLY A 359 11.16 -19.10 -15.30
N THR A 360 10.69 -20.32 -15.49
CA THR A 360 9.43 -20.64 -16.17
C THR A 360 8.37 -20.90 -15.11
N VAL A 361 7.23 -20.21 -15.20
CA VAL A 361 6.10 -20.42 -14.29
C VAL A 361 5.18 -21.50 -14.86
N ASP A 362 4.87 -22.51 -14.06
CA ASP A 362 3.86 -23.53 -14.39
C ASP A 362 2.44 -23.00 -14.12
N LEU A 363 1.76 -22.52 -15.17
CA LEU A 363 0.41 -21.98 -15.07
C LEU A 363 -0.67 -23.04 -14.75
N ASP A 364 -0.34 -24.33 -14.84
CA ASP A 364 -1.26 -25.42 -14.49
C ASP A 364 -1.19 -25.76 -12.98
N GLN A 365 -0.17 -25.27 -12.27
CA GLN A 365 -0.03 -25.42 -10.82
C GLN A 365 -0.84 -24.34 -10.08
N VAL A 366 -1.47 -24.71 -8.96
CA VAL A 366 -2.00 -23.73 -8.01
C VAL A 366 -0.84 -23.19 -7.18
N HIS A 367 -0.41 -21.95 -7.45
CA HIS A 367 0.57 -21.25 -6.62
C HIS A 367 -0.05 -20.91 -5.27
N ARG A 368 0.69 -21.18 -4.20
CA ARG A 368 0.28 -20.88 -2.83
C ARG A 368 1.26 -19.90 -2.23
N TRP A 369 0.72 -18.89 -1.55
CA TRP A 369 1.43 -17.83 -0.89
C TRP A 369 1.21 -18.03 0.62
N ARG A 370 2.15 -18.70 1.26
CA ARG A 370 2.15 -19.02 2.69
C ARG A 370 2.31 -17.74 3.50
N GLN A 371 1.51 -17.61 4.56
CA GLN A 371 1.61 -16.52 5.52
C GLN A 371 1.97 -17.05 6.91
N VAL A 372 1.13 -17.90 7.49
CA VAL A 372 1.32 -18.46 8.83
C VAL A 372 1.23 -19.99 8.77
N THR A 373 2.05 -20.68 9.55
CA THR A 373 2.07 -22.15 9.62
C THR A 373 1.91 -22.59 11.06
N ASN A 374 0.85 -23.35 11.31
CA ASN A 374 0.35 -23.73 12.62
C ASN A 374 0.41 -25.25 12.80
N ASP A 375 0.99 -25.71 13.91
CA ASP A 375 1.18 -27.13 14.18
C ASP A 375 0.97 -27.55 15.64
N PHE A 376 0.66 -26.60 16.53
CA PHE A 376 0.26 -26.89 17.91
C PHE A 376 -1.26 -27.11 17.99
N PRO A 377 -1.76 -28.28 18.43
CA PRO A 377 -3.20 -28.53 18.49
C PRO A 377 -3.82 -27.89 19.73
N THR A 378 -4.83 -27.03 19.52
CA THR A 378 -5.57 -26.36 20.61
C THR A 378 -6.94 -27.00 20.88
N GLY A 379 -7.41 -27.84 19.97
CA GLY A 379 -8.71 -28.51 20.05
C GLY A 379 -9.82 -27.80 19.27
N SER A 380 -9.79 -26.48 19.12
CA SER A 380 -10.63 -25.77 18.14
C SER A 380 -9.88 -25.55 16.81
N THR A 381 -8.56 -25.41 16.82
CA THR A 381 -7.73 -25.22 15.63
C THR A 381 -6.29 -25.71 15.84
N TYR A 382 -5.36 -25.20 15.04
CA TYR A 382 -3.92 -25.27 15.26
C TYR A 382 -3.35 -23.86 15.40
N ALA A 383 -2.38 -23.74 16.31
CA ALA A 383 -1.68 -22.51 16.66
C ALA A 383 -0.19 -22.55 16.31
N HIS A 384 0.42 -21.37 16.29
CA HIS A 384 1.87 -21.19 16.21
C HIS A 384 2.42 -20.73 17.56
N ILE A 385 3.22 -21.56 18.22
CA ILE A 385 3.79 -21.21 19.53
C ILE A 385 5.23 -20.74 19.35
N ALA A 386 5.48 -19.44 19.57
CA ALA A 386 6.79 -18.81 19.40
C ALA A 386 7.88 -19.48 20.27
N ALA A 387 7.55 -19.91 21.49
CA ALA A 387 8.48 -20.62 22.38
C ALA A 387 8.95 -21.98 21.82
N VAL A 388 8.12 -22.62 20.99
CA VAL A 388 8.47 -23.89 20.31
C VAL A 388 9.22 -23.61 19.00
N HIS A 389 8.85 -22.54 18.30
CA HIS A 389 9.38 -22.14 17.00
C HIS A 389 10.01 -20.75 17.03
N PRO A 390 11.14 -20.55 17.73
CA PRO A 390 11.71 -19.22 17.91
C PRO A 390 12.16 -18.60 16.58
N SER A 391 11.83 -17.33 16.41
CA SER A 391 12.25 -16.52 15.28
C SER A 391 13.72 -16.08 15.42
N ASN A 392 14.36 -15.76 14.29
CA ASN A 392 15.69 -15.17 14.23
C ASN A 392 15.74 -14.12 13.11
N GLU A 393 16.59 -13.11 13.25
CA GLU A 393 16.83 -12.11 12.20
C GLU A 393 17.17 -12.76 10.85
N LEU A 394 16.51 -12.29 9.78
CA LEU A 394 16.68 -12.76 8.41
C LEU A 394 17.73 -11.90 7.69
N PHE A 395 18.72 -12.57 7.10
CA PHE A 395 19.75 -11.95 6.26
C PHE A 395 19.56 -12.31 4.78
N VAL A 396 19.96 -11.40 3.88
CA VAL A 396 19.96 -11.65 2.42
C VAL A 396 20.84 -12.84 2.03
N ASN A 397 20.44 -13.55 0.98
CA ASN A 397 21.06 -14.75 0.42
C ASN A 397 21.10 -15.95 1.38
N PHE A 398 20.21 -15.96 2.35
CA PHE A 398 20.02 -17.11 3.23
C PHE A 398 19.31 -18.25 2.48
N GLU A 399 19.85 -19.47 2.52
CA GLU A 399 19.28 -20.67 1.90
C GLU A 399 18.83 -21.68 2.97
N ASN A 400 17.59 -22.16 2.87
CA ASN A 400 17.05 -23.23 3.74
C ASN A 400 16.24 -24.24 2.94
N LEU A 401 16.73 -25.48 2.96
CA LEU A 401 16.10 -26.65 2.34
C LEU A 401 15.50 -27.60 3.39
N SER A 402 15.51 -27.23 4.67
CA SER A 402 14.86 -28.02 5.73
C SER A 402 13.38 -28.18 5.39
N GLY A 403 12.81 -29.38 5.52
CA GLY A 403 11.39 -29.64 5.23
C GLY A 403 10.95 -29.41 3.77
N MET A 404 11.88 -29.13 2.86
CA MET A 404 11.61 -28.96 1.43
C MET A 404 11.80 -30.28 0.70
N ALA A 405 11.04 -30.49 -0.38
CA ALA A 405 11.21 -31.66 -1.22
C ALA A 405 12.60 -31.69 -1.87
N ASP A 406 13.07 -32.89 -2.23
CA ASP A 406 14.31 -33.01 -2.98
C ASP A 406 14.19 -32.28 -4.33
N LEU A 407 15.19 -31.45 -4.66
CA LEU A 407 15.22 -30.67 -5.91
C LEU A 407 15.15 -31.52 -7.18
N GLY A 408 15.38 -32.83 -7.09
CA GLY A 408 15.13 -33.78 -8.19
C GLY A 408 13.67 -33.86 -8.64
N PHE A 409 12.72 -33.40 -7.82
CA PHE A 409 11.29 -33.25 -8.17
C PHE A 409 10.95 -31.86 -8.72
N SER A 410 11.90 -30.94 -8.75
CA SER A 410 11.70 -29.60 -9.30
C SER A 410 11.97 -29.57 -10.81
N ASN A 411 11.08 -28.93 -11.57
CA ASN A 411 11.22 -28.75 -13.02
C ASN A 411 11.99 -27.47 -13.38
N ASP A 412 11.80 -26.40 -12.60
CA ASP A 412 12.44 -25.09 -12.73
C ASP A 412 12.45 -24.38 -11.35
N THR A 413 13.23 -23.31 -11.22
CA THR A 413 13.22 -22.44 -10.03
C THR A 413 12.85 -21.03 -10.45
N VAL A 414 11.75 -20.54 -9.92
CA VAL A 414 11.21 -19.22 -10.22
C VAL A 414 11.73 -18.20 -9.21
N SER A 415 12.15 -17.04 -9.71
CA SER A 415 12.50 -15.89 -8.89
C SER A 415 11.33 -14.91 -8.89
N TRP A 416 10.60 -14.87 -7.78
CA TRP A 416 9.46 -14.01 -7.57
C TRP A 416 9.89 -12.67 -6.98
N ASN A 417 9.55 -11.59 -7.66
CA ASN A 417 9.55 -10.26 -7.07
C ASN A 417 8.18 -10.01 -6.43
N MET A 418 8.12 -10.21 -5.11
CA MET A 418 6.94 -9.91 -4.30
C MET A 418 6.89 -8.40 -4.08
N GLN A 419 5.79 -7.76 -4.47
CA GLN A 419 5.55 -6.33 -4.30
C GLN A 419 4.27 -6.16 -3.49
N TYR A 420 4.38 -5.58 -2.30
CA TYR A 420 3.27 -5.43 -1.37
C TYR A 420 2.67 -4.03 -1.53
N ASP A 421 1.36 -3.99 -1.80
CA ASP A 421 0.59 -2.74 -1.93
C ASP A 421 -0.08 -2.34 -0.61
N VAL A 422 -0.10 -3.27 0.37
CA VAL A 422 -0.59 -3.07 1.75
C VAL A 422 0.49 -3.46 2.74
N GLU A 423 0.39 -2.94 3.97
CA GLU A 423 1.26 -3.35 5.07
C GLU A 423 0.69 -4.60 5.75
N PHE A 424 1.54 -5.58 6.05
CA PHE A 424 1.18 -6.79 6.79
C PHE A 424 1.63 -6.63 8.25
N ILE A 425 1.15 -5.59 8.94
CA ILE A 425 1.53 -5.29 10.32
C ILE A 425 1.06 -6.42 11.24
N GLY A 426 1.91 -6.86 12.16
CA GLY A 426 1.58 -7.86 13.19
C GLY A 426 1.39 -9.30 12.68
N THR A 427 1.38 -9.53 11.37
CA THR A 427 1.18 -10.85 10.77
C THR A 427 2.36 -11.28 9.90
N GLY A 428 2.40 -12.56 9.53
CA GLY A 428 3.37 -13.07 8.59
C GLY A 428 3.24 -12.40 7.22
N VAL A 429 4.36 -12.25 6.52
CA VAL A 429 4.39 -11.73 5.14
C VAL A 429 4.14 -12.88 4.15
N PRO A 430 3.20 -12.73 3.19
CA PRO A 430 2.91 -13.78 2.22
C PRO A 430 4.09 -14.08 1.28
N LEU A 431 4.53 -15.34 1.23
CA LEU A 431 5.65 -15.79 0.40
C LEU A 431 5.31 -17.07 -0.38
N PRO A 432 5.94 -17.32 -1.54
CA PRO A 432 5.74 -18.58 -2.27
C PRO A 432 5.95 -19.79 -1.35
N LEU A 433 5.06 -20.78 -1.43
CA LEU A 433 5.03 -21.96 -0.57
C LEU A 433 6.40 -22.64 -0.38
N SER A 434 7.15 -22.78 -1.47
CA SER A 434 8.44 -23.47 -1.50
C SER A 434 9.59 -22.47 -1.54
N THR A 435 9.53 -21.39 -0.76
CA THR A 435 10.63 -20.40 -0.72
C THR A 435 11.86 -21.01 -0.08
N ILE A 436 12.96 -21.08 -0.84
CA ILE A 436 14.24 -21.62 -0.36
C ILE A 436 15.27 -20.53 -0.10
N ASN A 437 15.10 -19.33 -0.66
CA ASN A 437 16.05 -18.23 -0.51
C ASN A 437 15.40 -16.85 -0.63
N HIS A 438 15.87 -15.91 0.19
CA HIS A 438 15.54 -14.48 0.13
C HIS A 438 16.75 -13.70 -0.38
N SER A 439 16.71 -13.21 -1.62
CA SER A 439 17.91 -12.67 -2.28
C SER A 439 18.09 -11.16 -2.08
N PHE A 440 17.00 -10.42 -1.92
CA PHE A 440 16.99 -8.96 -1.80
C PHE A 440 15.64 -8.45 -1.25
N TRP A 441 15.65 -7.32 -0.53
CA TRP A 441 14.49 -6.48 -0.29
C TRP A 441 14.88 -5.00 -0.42
N ALA A 442 13.93 -4.14 -0.83
CA ALA A 442 14.21 -2.80 -1.32
C ALA A 442 14.53 -1.75 -0.22
N ASP A 443 14.19 -2.05 1.04
CA ASP A 443 14.12 -1.05 2.11
C ASP A 443 15.23 -1.26 3.15
N ALA A 444 16.13 -0.27 3.23
CA ALA A 444 17.35 -0.36 4.05
C ALA A 444 17.10 -0.22 5.56
N SER A 445 15.91 0.23 5.96
CA SER A 445 15.49 0.34 7.37
C SER A 445 14.65 -0.84 7.85
N THR A 446 14.32 -1.79 6.96
CA THR A 446 13.39 -2.87 7.28
C THR A 446 14.13 -4.06 7.89
N GLU A 447 13.74 -4.43 9.09
CA GLU A 447 14.24 -5.61 9.81
C GLU A 447 13.20 -6.72 9.71
N LEU A 448 13.65 -7.89 9.25
CA LEU A 448 12.80 -9.06 9.07
C LEU A 448 13.27 -10.16 10.02
N GLN A 449 12.31 -10.84 10.64
CA GLN A 449 12.56 -12.07 11.38
C GLN A 449 11.97 -13.26 10.65
N ARG A 450 12.48 -14.46 10.94
CA ARG A 450 11.90 -15.70 10.44
C ARG A 450 12.02 -16.87 11.39
N THR A 451 11.11 -17.83 11.24
CA THR A 451 11.23 -19.17 11.83
C THR A 451 11.90 -20.15 10.85
N ASN A 452 12.61 -21.16 11.37
CA ASN A 452 13.39 -22.09 10.54
C ASN A 452 12.55 -23.22 9.92
N ASP A 453 11.51 -23.64 10.61
CA ASP A 453 10.72 -24.86 10.39
C ASP A 453 9.26 -24.59 10.02
N THR A 454 8.69 -23.48 10.50
CA THR A 454 7.35 -23.01 10.08
C THR A 454 7.40 -22.02 8.91
N PHE A 455 8.58 -21.49 8.56
CA PHE A 455 8.83 -20.57 7.43
C PHE A 455 8.06 -19.26 7.48
N ILE A 456 7.67 -18.83 8.68
CA ILE A 456 7.01 -17.54 8.89
C ILE A 456 8.09 -16.46 8.77
N VAL A 457 7.76 -15.37 8.06
CA VAL A 457 8.60 -14.16 7.98
C VAL A 457 7.78 -12.98 8.48
N THR A 458 8.27 -12.26 9.48
CA THR A 458 7.62 -11.09 10.09
C THR A 458 8.44 -9.83 9.85
N VAL A 459 7.77 -8.68 9.82
CA VAL A 459 8.41 -7.35 9.79
C VAL A 459 8.48 -6.83 11.23
N GLU A 460 9.68 -6.68 11.77
CA GLU A 460 9.87 -6.16 13.13
C GLU A 460 9.92 -4.63 13.17
N SER A 461 10.47 -4.02 12.12
CA SER A 461 10.59 -2.57 12.00
C SER A 461 10.69 -2.15 10.54
N GLY A 462 10.19 -0.96 10.23
CA GLY A 462 10.16 -0.40 8.89
C GLY A 462 8.97 -0.88 8.05
N PHE A 463 8.94 -0.46 6.79
CA PHE A 463 7.92 -0.86 5.81
C PHE A 463 8.56 -1.75 4.75
N LEU A 464 7.96 -2.90 4.46
CA LEU A 464 8.44 -3.82 3.43
C LEU A 464 7.69 -3.58 2.12
N GLN A 465 8.30 -2.84 1.18
CA GLN A 465 7.66 -2.58 -0.11
C GLN A 465 7.81 -3.77 -1.07
N SER A 466 8.97 -4.41 -1.07
CA SER A 466 9.26 -5.51 -2.00
C SER A 466 10.35 -6.44 -1.53
N LEU A 467 10.18 -7.74 -1.82
CA LEU A 467 11.11 -8.81 -1.51
C LEU A 467 11.26 -9.80 -2.69
N ILE A 468 12.49 -10.21 -2.98
CA ILE A 468 12.78 -11.22 -4.01
C ILE A 468 13.00 -12.59 -3.36
N ALA A 469 12.07 -13.51 -3.62
CA ALA A 469 12.09 -14.89 -3.14
C ALA A 469 12.38 -15.87 -4.29
N LEU A 470 13.26 -16.84 -4.06
CA LEU A 470 13.48 -17.96 -4.98
C LEU A 470 12.67 -19.17 -4.51
N SER A 471 11.90 -19.75 -5.43
CA SER A 471 11.05 -20.90 -5.15
C SER A 471 11.13 -21.95 -6.26
N PRO A 472 11.54 -23.20 -5.95
CA PRO A 472 11.44 -24.32 -6.88
C PRO A 472 9.98 -24.67 -7.15
N GLU A 473 9.66 -24.96 -8.41
CA GLU A 473 8.36 -25.53 -8.78
C GLU A 473 8.46 -27.05 -8.74
N TYR A 474 7.79 -27.68 -7.77
CA TYR A 474 7.80 -29.12 -7.58
C TYR A 474 6.66 -29.79 -8.34
N TRP A 475 6.98 -30.87 -9.07
CA TRP A 475 6.00 -31.67 -9.78
C TRP A 475 6.00 -33.11 -9.27
N PHE A 476 4.88 -33.53 -8.67
CA PHE A 476 4.68 -34.90 -8.18
C PHE A 476 3.72 -35.67 -9.08
N ASP A 477 4.23 -36.68 -9.77
CA ASP A 477 3.42 -37.66 -10.51
C ASP A 477 2.89 -38.73 -9.54
N TRP A 478 1.76 -38.44 -8.89
CA TRP A 478 1.17 -39.32 -7.87
C TRP A 478 0.75 -40.69 -8.39
N ASP A 479 0.45 -40.83 -9.69
CA ASP A 479 0.18 -42.14 -10.31
C ASP A 479 1.37 -43.10 -10.18
N THR A 480 2.59 -42.56 -10.04
CA THR A 480 3.83 -43.34 -9.89
C THR A 480 4.39 -43.28 -8.47
N LEU A 481 4.29 -42.14 -7.80
CA LEU A 481 4.92 -41.91 -6.50
C LEU A 481 4.12 -42.46 -5.31
N ALA A 482 2.78 -42.43 -5.38
CA ALA A 482 1.89 -42.74 -4.26
C ALA A 482 2.28 -44.05 -3.55
N SER A 483 2.38 -45.14 -4.32
CA SER A 483 2.70 -46.48 -3.80
C SER A 483 4.05 -46.62 -3.09
N THR A 484 4.94 -45.63 -3.22
CA THR A 484 6.25 -45.60 -2.58
C THR A 484 6.31 -44.69 -1.36
N THR A 485 5.22 -43.97 -1.04
CA THR A 485 5.20 -42.95 0.01
C THR A 485 4.98 -43.55 1.40
N ILE A 486 5.69 -42.99 2.37
CA ILE A 486 5.52 -43.23 3.81
C ILE A 486 5.50 -41.89 4.55
N ALA A 487 4.98 -41.88 5.77
CA ALA A 487 5.09 -40.73 6.67
C ALA A 487 6.56 -40.37 6.93
N ASN A 488 6.89 -39.08 6.93
CA ASN A 488 8.19 -38.63 7.42
C ASN A 488 8.40 -39.12 8.87
N GLN A 489 9.60 -39.60 9.18
CA GLN A 489 9.92 -40.19 10.49
C GLN A 489 10.58 -39.20 11.45
N SER A 490 10.90 -37.99 10.99
CA SER A 490 11.64 -36.97 11.75
C SER A 490 10.70 -36.05 12.54
N ASP A 491 9.52 -35.75 12.00
CA ASP A 491 8.58 -34.75 12.55
C ASP A 491 7.60 -35.36 13.55
N THR A 492 8.13 -35.97 14.61
CA THR A 492 7.28 -36.62 15.63
C THR A 492 6.40 -35.63 16.40
N TYR A 493 6.77 -34.35 16.43
CA TYR A 493 5.99 -33.29 17.07
C TYR A 493 4.68 -33.04 16.31
N ALA A 494 4.70 -33.10 14.97
CA ALA A 494 3.55 -32.96 14.09
C ALA A 494 2.62 -34.20 14.08
N LEU A 495 2.77 -35.11 15.04
CA LEU A 495 1.86 -36.22 15.34
C LEU A 495 1.16 -36.06 16.70
N PHE A 496 1.52 -35.02 17.46
CA PHE A 496 0.96 -34.78 18.78
C PHE A 496 -0.52 -34.40 18.69
N LEU A 497 -1.32 -34.99 19.57
CA LEU A 497 -2.77 -34.80 19.75
C LEU A 497 -3.14 -35.22 21.18
N ASP A 498 -4.28 -34.72 21.68
CA ASP A 498 -4.83 -35.10 22.98
C ASP A 498 -5.05 -36.63 23.09
N ASP A 499 -4.76 -37.17 24.27
CA ASP A 499 -4.87 -38.61 24.55
C ASP A 499 -6.32 -39.12 24.45
N GLY A 500 -7.31 -38.24 24.65
CA GLY A 500 -8.73 -38.52 24.51
C GLY A 500 -9.14 -38.89 23.09
N LEU A 501 -8.52 -38.31 22.06
CA LEU A 501 -8.76 -38.63 20.65
C LEU A 501 -8.12 -39.97 20.25
N ARG A 502 -6.97 -40.31 20.85
CA ARG A 502 -6.15 -41.47 20.46
C ARG A 502 -6.54 -42.76 21.20
N ASN A 503 -7.09 -42.63 22.40
CA ASN A 503 -7.41 -43.78 23.24
C ASN A 503 -8.75 -44.43 22.82
N ARG A 504 -8.70 -45.61 22.19
CA ARG A 504 -9.88 -46.40 21.78
C ARG A 504 -10.88 -46.72 22.89
N SER A 505 -10.49 -46.59 24.15
CA SER A 505 -11.39 -46.80 25.31
C SER A 505 -12.13 -45.53 25.72
N ASN A 506 -11.74 -44.38 25.18
CA ASN A 506 -12.37 -43.08 25.42
C ASN A 506 -13.57 -42.91 24.47
N PRO A 507 -14.76 -42.51 25.00
CA PRO A 507 -15.92 -42.15 24.17
C PRO A 507 -15.65 -41.09 23.09
N TRP A 508 -14.66 -40.22 23.27
CA TRP A 508 -14.29 -39.15 22.34
C TRP A 508 -13.33 -39.59 21.22
N SER A 509 -12.96 -40.88 21.15
CA SER A 509 -12.15 -41.45 20.06
C SER A 509 -12.92 -41.62 18.72
N ILE A 510 -13.98 -40.84 18.52
CA ILE A 510 -14.87 -40.93 17.34
C ILE A 510 -14.12 -40.51 16.08
N ALA A 511 -13.36 -39.41 16.14
CA ALA A 511 -12.50 -38.98 15.04
C ALA A 511 -11.52 -40.08 14.62
N LEU A 512 -10.92 -40.82 15.58
CA LEU A 512 -10.04 -41.95 15.28
C LEU A 512 -10.80 -43.11 14.60
N ASN A 513 -11.97 -43.47 15.12
CA ASN A 513 -12.78 -44.56 14.54
C ASN A 513 -13.23 -44.25 13.11
N ILE A 514 -13.61 -42.99 12.84
CA ILE A 514 -13.99 -42.53 11.50
C ILE A 514 -12.76 -42.53 10.59
N THR A 515 -11.63 -41.99 11.04
CA THR A 515 -10.36 -41.99 10.28
C THR A 515 -9.98 -43.40 9.84
N GLU A 516 -9.94 -44.36 10.77
CA GLU A 516 -9.61 -45.76 10.45
C GLU A 516 -10.61 -46.38 9.48
N ALA A 517 -11.90 -46.05 9.61
CA ALA A 517 -12.93 -46.54 8.71
C ALA A 517 -12.79 -45.97 7.29
N VAL A 518 -12.46 -44.68 7.15
CA VAL A 518 -12.22 -44.00 5.87
C VAL A 518 -11.03 -44.62 5.16
N VAL A 519 -9.88 -44.72 5.85
CA VAL A 519 -8.64 -45.30 5.31
C VAL A 519 -8.86 -46.75 4.89
N ALA A 520 -9.55 -47.55 5.72
CA ALA A 520 -9.84 -48.94 5.40
C ALA A 520 -10.82 -49.10 4.22
N GLN A 521 -11.81 -48.21 4.08
CA GLN A 521 -12.78 -48.25 2.98
C GLN A 521 -12.14 -47.84 1.64
N ALA A 522 -11.25 -46.85 1.66
CA ALA A 522 -10.47 -46.46 0.48
C ALA A 522 -9.47 -47.55 0.06
N GLY A 523 -9.08 -48.44 0.99
CA GLY A 523 -8.06 -49.45 0.74
C GLY A 523 -6.66 -48.85 0.60
N ALA A 524 -6.46 -47.64 1.14
CA ALA A 524 -5.18 -46.95 1.14
C ALA A 524 -4.15 -47.75 1.96
N SER A 525 -2.93 -47.87 1.42
CA SER A 525 -1.82 -48.60 2.05
C SER A 525 -0.53 -47.82 2.16
N ASP A 526 -0.43 -46.72 1.43
CA ASP A 526 0.68 -45.76 1.42
C ASP A 526 0.24 -44.41 2.01
N ALA A 527 1.21 -43.56 2.33
CA ALA A 527 0.95 -42.33 3.06
C ALA A 527 0.15 -41.30 2.24
N TRP A 528 0.46 -41.15 0.95
CA TRP A 528 -0.24 -40.24 0.06
C TRP A 528 -1.71 -40.65 -0.12
N SER A 529 -1.99 -41.91 -0.48
CA SER A 529 -3.37 -42.39 -0.62
C SER A 529 -4.15 -42.37 0.69
N THR A 530 -3.46 -42.42 1.84
CA THR A 530 -4.10 -42.26 3.15
C THR A 530 -4.56 -40.83 3.36
N ALA A 531 -3.69 -39.84 3.09
CA ALA A 531 -4.05 -38.42 3.15
C ALA A 531 -5.15 -38.07 2.13
N ASP A 532 -5.00 -38.50 0.88
CA ASP A 532 -5.97 -38.27 -0.20
C ASP A 532 -7.36 -38.86 0.13
N ALA A 533 -7.42 -40.04 0.74
CA ALA A 533 -8.68 -40.64 1.18
C ALA A 533 -9.38 -39.81 2.28
N ILE A 534 -8.62 -39.21 3.20
CA ILE A 534 -9.16 -38.35 4.25
C ILE A 534 -9.67 -37.03 3.64
N ALA A 535 -8.88 -36.39 2.77
CA ALA A 535 -9.27 -35.18 2.06
C ALA A 535 -10.56 -35.41 1.25
N THR A 536 -10.58 -36.49 0.46
CA THR A 536 -11.75 -36.86 -0.36
C THR A 536 -12.99 -37.09 0.51
N PHE A 537 -12.85 -37.76 1.66
CA PHE A 537 -13.99 -37.97 2.57
C PHE A 537 -14.54 -36.66 3.13
N LEU A 538 -13.69 -35.72 3.52
CA LEU A 538 -14.13 -34.41 4.03
C LEU A 538 -14.76 -33.56 2.93
N LYS A 539 -14.26 -33.64 1.68
CA LYS A 539 -14.80 -32.91 0.53
C LYS A 539 -16.11 -33.48 0.00
N GLU A 540 -16.18 -34.79 -0.18
CA GLU A 540 -17.28 -35.45 -0.90
C GLU A 540 -18.25 -36.21 0.03
N GLY A 541 -17.88 -36.41 1.29
CA GLY A 541 -18.64 -37.21 2.23
C GLY A 541 -18.65 -38.71 1.87
N ASN A 542 -19.71 -39.40 2.27
CA ASN A 542 -19.95 -40.80 1.92
C ASN A 542 -21.48 -41.08 1.85
N ALA A 543 -21.87 -42.36 1.82
CA ALA A 543 -23.29 -42.73 1.72
C ALA A 543 -24.17 -42.31 2.92
N THR A 544 -23.57 -41.96 4.06
CA THR A 544 -24.27 -41.61 5.30
C THR A 544 -24.02 -40.19 5.78
N THR A 545 -22.97 -39.53 5.29
CA THR A 545 -22.50 -38.23 5.74
C THR A 545 -22.27 -37.33 4.54
N GLU A 546 -22.85 -36.13 4.56
CA GLU A 546 -22.65 -35.07 3.57
C GLU A 546 -22.10 -33.86 4.32
N PHE A 547 -20.98 -33.32 3.87
CA PHE A 547 -20.37 -32.13 4.45
C PHE A 547 -20.71 -30.89 3.63
N LYS A 548 -20.98 -29.77 4.30
CA LYS A 548 -21.28 -28.48 3.65
C LYS A 548 -20.34 -27.39 4.11
N ARG A 549 -19.89 -26.54 3.19
CA ARG A 549 -19.15 -25.33 3.54
C ARG A 549 -20.11 -24.27 4.06
N ASN A 550 -19.90 -23.83 5.29
CA ASN A 550 -20.65 -22.76 5.94
C ASN A 550 -19.66 -21.69 6.43
N TYR A 551 -19.74 -20.50 5.84
CA TYR A 551 -18.89 -19.35 6.12
C TYR A 551 -19.16 -18.73 7.50
N ASN A 552 -20.26 -19.08 8.16
CA ASN A 552 -20.53 -18.66 9.54
C ASN A 552 -19.95 -19.64 10.59
N GLY A 553 -19.17 -20.64 10.18
CA GLY A 553 -18.62 -21.67 11.06
C GLY A 553 -19.57 -22.81 11.39
N SER A 554 -19.03 -23.81 12.08
CA SER A 554 -19.76 -24.99 12.55
C SER A 554 -20.61 -24.74 13.81
N GLY A 555 -20.48 -23.56 14.41
CA GLY A 555 -21.08 -23.22 15.71
C GLY A 555 -20.50 -24.06 16.85
N LEU A 556 -19.18 -24.25 16.85
CA LEU A 556 -18.45 -25.01 17.87
C LEU A 556 -18.77 -24.48 19.28
N ASP A 557 -18.99 -25.40 20.22
CA ASP A 557 -19.14 -25.09 21.64
C ASP A 557 -17.76 -25.08 22.32
N GLY A 558 -17.52 -24.14 23.23
CA GLY A 558 -16.20 -23.83 23.80
C GLY A 558 -15.47 -24.97 24.52
N GLU A 559 -16.17 -26.07 24.86
CA GLU A 559 -15.57 -27.24 25.51
C GLU A 559 -15.33 -28.43 24.56
N GLN A 560 -15.75 -28.36 23.30
CA GLN A 560 -15.69 -29.47 22.35
C GLN A 560 -14.46 -29.38 21.44
N ASP A 561 -13.94 -30.55 21.06
CA ASP A 561 -12.94 -30.68 19.99
C ASP A 561 -13.62 -30.52 18.62
N LEU A 562 -13.05 -29.66 17.78
CA LEU A 562 -13.63 -29.32 16.48
C LEU A 562 -13.74 -30.53 15.57
N ALA A 563 -12.72 -31.39 15.51
CA ALA A 563 -12.75 -32.54 14.62
C ALA A 563 -13.86 -33.52 15.02
N VAL A 564 -14.12 -33.68 16.32
CA VAL A 564 -15.25 -34.48 16.80
C VAL A 564 -16.59 -33.82 16.48
N HIS A 565 -16.73 -32.52 16.76
CA HIS A 565 -17.96 -31.76 16.50
C HIS A 565 -18.34 -31.77 15.02
N LEU A 566 -17.37 -31.49 14.14
CA LEU A 566 -17.59 -31.43 12.69
C LEU A 566 -17.97 -32.81 12.13
N LEU A 567 -17.31 -33.88 12.58
CA LEU A 567 -17.55 -35.25 12.08
C LEU A 567 -18.81 -35.92 12.62
N GLU A 568 -19.25 -35.60 13.85
CA GLU A 568 -20.38 -36.27 14.49
C GLU A 568 -21.66 -35.42 14.53
N ILE A 569 -21.53 -34.10 14.70
CA ILE A 569 -22.64 -33.22 15.05
C ILE A 569 -22.97 -32.27 13.90
N ALA A 570 -22.04 -31.39 13.53
CA ALA A 570 -22.31 -30.29 12.61
C ALA A 570 -22.44 -30.76 11.16
N ASN A 571 -21.48 -31.54 10.67
CA ASN A 571 -21.30 -31.83 9.24
C ASN A 571 -21.25 -30.57 8.34
N GLU A 572 -20.92 -29.41 8.91
CA GLU A 572 -20.71 -28.17 8.19
C GLU A 572 -19.71 -27.28 8.94
N GLY A 573 -19.04 -26.39 8.21
CA GLY A 573 -18.03 -25.49 8.78
C GLY A 573 -17.28 -24.65 7.75
N THR A 574 -16.38 -23.79 8.19
CA THR A 574 -15.49 -22.99 7.33
C THR A 574 -14.38 -23.86 6.74
N CYS A 575 -13.65 -23.36 5.73
CA CYS A 575 -12.50 -24.10 5.21
C CYS A 575 -11.40 -24.30 6.26
N GLN A 576 -11.21 -23.33 7.17
CA GLN A 576 -10.29 -23.47 8.29
C GLN A 576 -10.71 -24.65 9.18
N GLU A 577 -12.00 -24.79 9.48
CA GLU A 577 -12.48 -25.89 10.32
C GLU A 577 -12.31 -27.27 9.63
N PHE A 578 -12.54 -27.34 8.32
CA PHE A 578 -12.28 -28.56 7.54
C PHE A 578 -10.79 -28.88 7.45
N THR A 579 -9.93 -27.88 7.29
CA THR A 579 -8.48 -28.01 7.30
C THR A 579 -7.99 -28.51 8.67
N THR A 580 -8.47 -27.94 9.78
CA THR A 580 -8.17 -28.43 11.13
C THR A 580 -8.60 -29.88 11.31
N THR A 581 -9.82 -30.21 10.89
CA THR A 581 -10.34 -31.59 10.96
C THR A 581 -9.47 -32.56 10.16
N PHE A 582 -9.05 -32.17 8.96
CA PHE A 582 -8.13 -32.95 8.14
C PHE A 582 -6.80 -33.19 8.84
N VAL A 583 -6.17 -32.14 9.38
CA VAL A 583 -4.86 -32.25 10.06
C VAL A 583 -4.98 -33.20 11.24
N THR A 584 -6.05 -33.08 12.04
CA THR A 584 -6.32 -34.00 13.16
C THR A 584 -6.52 -35.44 12.69
N MET A 585 -7.30 -35.68 11.64
CA MET A 585 -7.48 -37.02 11.07
C MET A 585 -6.17 -37.59 10.49
N ALA A 586 -5.36 -36.78 9.81
CA ALA A 586 -4.07 -37.18 9.26
C ALA A 586 -3.10 -37.59 10.39
N ARG A 587 -3.03 -36.80 11.48
CA ARG A 587 -2.25 -37.14 12.68
C ARG A 587 -2.74 -38.43 13.34
N LEU A 588 -4.05 -38.65 13.43
CA LEU A 588 -4.64 -39.91 13.92
C LEU A 588 -4.30 -41.11 13.03
N ALA A 589 -4.16 -40.91 11.72
CA ALA A 589 -3.68 -41.91 10.76
C ALA A 589 -2.16 -42.14 10.82
N GLY A 590 -1.42 -41.38 11.63
CA GLY A 590 0.03 -41.49 11.79
C GLY A 590 0.82 -40.71 10.73
N LEU A 591 0.22 -39.70 10.12
CA LEU A 591 0.85 -38.80 9.16
C LEU A 591 1.22 -37.47 9.84
N PRO A 592 2.49 -37.03 9.79
CA PRO A 592 2.87 -35.70 10.27
C PRO A 592 2.15 -34.64 9.46
N ALA A 593 1.33 -33.81 10.11
CA ALA A 593 0.48 -32.86 9.42
C ALA A 593 0.40 -31.52 10.16
N ARG A 594 0.19 -30.42 9.43
CA ARG A 594 0.06 -29.06 9.96
C ARG A 594 -0.92 -28.23 9.13
N SER A 595 -1.42 -27.14 9.71
CA SER A 595 -2.32 -26.18 9.07
C SER A 595 -1.53 -24.97 8.57
N VAL A 596 -1.92 -24.40 7.44
CA VAL A 596 -1.28 -23.21 6.87
C VAL A 596 -2.36 -22.24 6.43
N SER A 597 -2.21 -20.97 6.80
CA SER A 597 -3.02 -19.85 6.29
C SER A 597 -2.21 -18.97 5.33
N GLY A 598 -2.92 -18.36 4.39
CA GLY A 598 -2.34 -17.46 3.40
C GLY A 598 -3.27 -17.32 2.20
N PHE A 599 -2.70 -17.39 1.00
CA PHE A 599 -3.44 -17.19 -0.25
C PHE A 599 -3.16 -18.31 -1.24
N ALA A 600 -4.13 -18.67 -2.08
CA ALA A 600 -3.96 -19.65 -3.14
C ALA A 600 -4.50 -19.13 -4.47
N GLY A 601 -3.68 -19.22 -5.51
CA GLY A 601 -4.00 -18.70 -6.83
C GLY A 601 -3.61 -17.23 -6.99
N GLY A 602 -4.59 -16.40 -7.31
CA GLY A 602 -4.40 -15.05 -7.84
C GLY A 602 -4.71 -14.96 -9.34
N THR A 603 -4.92 -13.73 -9.81
CA THR A 603 -5.19 -13.45 -11.22
C THR A 603 -3.89 -13.31 -12.01
N TRP A 604 -3.70 -14.14 -13.04
CA TRP A 604 -2.53 -14.04 -13.91
C TRP A 604 -2.53 -12.75 -14.74
N THR A 605 -1.46 -11.94 -14.62
CA THR A 605 -1.33 -10.62 -15.26
C THR A 605 -0.52 -10.65 -16.56
N GLY A 606 -0.03 -11.84 -16.99
CA GLY A 606 0.87 -11.99 -18.13
C GLY A 606 2.35 -12.11 -17.73
N ASN A 607 2.74 -11.56 -16.58
CA ASN A 607 4.10 -11.65 -16.02
C ASN A 607 4.14 -12.30 -14.63
N GLY A 608 3.01 -12.39 -13.93
CA GLY A 608 2.93 -12.88 -12.57
C GLY A 608 1.49 -12.97 -12.10
N TYR A 609 1.30 -13.02 -10.78
CA TYR A 609 -0.02 -13.09 -10.15
C TYR A 609 -0.31 -11.80 -9.39
N ALA A 610 -1.53 -11.28 -9.56
CA ALA A 610 -2.12 -10.28 -8.68
C ALA A 610 -3.01 -11.00 -7.67
N VAL A 611 -2.72 -10.83 -6.38
CA VAL A 611 -3.40 -11.56 -5.30
C VAL A 611 -4.25 -10.57 -4.50
N THR A 612 -5.49 -10.95 -4.26
CA THR A 612 -6.51 -10.14 -3.57
C THR A 612 -6.99 -10.85 -2.30
N ASN A 613 -7.81 -10.18 -1.49
CA ASN A 613 -8.39 -10.83 -0.30
C ASN A 613 -9.29 -12.03 -0.66
N ASP A 614 -9.85 -12.06 -1.87
CA ASP A 614 -10.66 -13.19 -2.35
C ASP A 614 -9.86 -14.49 -2.55
N ASP A 615 -8.54 -14.38 -2.70
CA ASP A 615 -7.64 -15.53 -2.87
C ASP A 615 -7.22 -16.13 -1.51
N ARG A 616 -7.68 -15.55 -0.39
CA ARG A 616 -7.37 -15.99 0.97
C ARG A 616 -7.91 -17.40 1.21
N THR A 617 -7.09 -18.25 1.81
CA THR A 617 -7.49 -19.61 2.13
C THR A 617 -6.60 -20.25 3.20
N THR A 618 -7.04 -21.41 3.68
CA THR A 618 -6.30 -22.28 4.59
C THR A 618 -6.21 -23.67 3.99
N TRP A 619 -5.02 -24.28 4.03
CA TRP A 619 -4.81 -25.65 3.55
C TRP A 619 -4.03 -26.47 4.57
N ALA A 620 -4.14 -27.79 4.44
CA ALA A 620 -3.35 -28.70 5.25
C ALA A 620 -2.07 -29.08 4.53
N GLU A 621 -1.01 -29.36 5.27
CA GLU A 621 0.20 -29.95 4.74
C GLU A 621 0.51 -31.28 5.44
N VAL A 622 0.94 -32.28 4.66
CA VAL A 622 1.40 -33.57 5.18
C VAL A 622 2.84 -33.78 4.75
N HIS A 623 3.72 -34.12 5.70
CA HIS A 623 5.12 -34.38 5.39
C HIS A 623 5.31 -35.83 4.91
N LEU A 624 5.61 -35.98 3.63
CA LEU A 624 5.76 -37.26 2.96
C LEU A 624 7.23 -37.53 2.62
N GLN A 625 7.62 -38.81 2.62
CA GLN A 625 8.92 -39.24 2.10
C GLN A 625 8.74 -40.56 1.34
N GLN A 626 9.69 -40.90 0.48
CA GLN A 626 9.72 -42.22 -0.15
C GLN A 626 10.22 -43.30 0.83
N ASP A 627 9.85 -44.56 0.59
CA ASP A 627 10.32 -45.67 1.40
C ASP A 627 11.84 -45.95 1.24
N ALA A 628 12.35 -46.84 2.08
CA ALA A 628 13.75 -47.23 2.06
C ALA A 628 14.18 -47.94 0.75
N ALA A 629 13.24 -48.51 -0.01
CA ALA A 629 13.55 -49.13 -1.31
C ALA A 629 13.77 -48.08 -2.41
N ASN A 630 13.23 -46.87 -2.22
CA ASN A 630 13.31 -45.74 -3.13
C ASN A 630 14.25 -44.62 -2.63
N GLY A 631 15.00 -44.86 -1.56
CA GLY A 631 16.12 -44.00 -1.14
C GLY A 631 15.83 -43.08 0.03
N ASN A 632 14.66 -43.16 0.66
CA ASN A 632 14.20 -42.21 1.68
C ASN A 632 14.26 -40.75 1.21
N THR A 633 13.94 -40.51 -0.07
CA THR A 633 13.92 -39.17 -0.64
C THR A 633 12.77 -38.38 -0.02
N ASP A 634 13.05 -37.17 0.44
CA ASP A 634 12.04 -36.30 1.04
C ASP A 634 11.13 -35.72 -0.06
N LEU A 635 9.82 -35.77 0.17
CA LEU A 635 8.82 -35.13 -0.69
C LEU A 635 8.36 -33.79 -0.08
N GLY A 636 8.89 -33.43 1.10
CA GLY A 636 8.56 -32.20 1.80
C GLY A 636 7.12 -32.17 2.30
N TRP A 637 6.71 -30.97 2.70
CA TRP A 637 5.34 -30.68 3.09
C TRP A 637 4.44 -30.56 1.85
N VAL A 638 3.59 -31.56 1.64
CA VAL A 638 2.69 -31.64 0.48
C VAL A 638 1.33 -31.05 0.86
N PRO A 639 0.79 -30.07 0.12
CA PRO A 639 -0.49 -29.45 0.43
C PRO A 639 -1.67 -30.36 0.04
N PHE A 640 -2.71 -30.37 0.87
CA PHE A 640 -3.98 -31.05 0.67
C PHE A 640 -5.13 -30.09 0.93
N GLU A 641 -6.16 -30.16 0.09
CA GLU A 641 -7.41 -29.44 0.28
C GLU A 641 -8.50 -30.38 0.78
N ALA A 642 -9.08 -30.06 1.93
CA ALA A 642 -10.12 -30.85 2.58
C ALA A 642 -11.48 -30.14 2.63
N CYS A 643 -11.51 -28.86 2.27
CA CYS A 643 -12.73 -28.06 2.29
C CYS A 643 -13.71 -28.49 1.18
N PRO A 644 -14.98 -28.75 1.48
CA PRO A 644 -16.02 -28.97 0.49
C PRO A 644 -16.14 -27.78 -0.48
N ASP A 645 -16.52 -28.08 -1.72
CA ASP A 645 -16.81 -27.05 -2.70
C ASP A 645 -18.00 -26.20 -2.22
N ALA A 646 -17.97 -24.90 -2.52
CA ALA A 646 -19.08 -24.01 -2.19
C ALA A 646 -20.36 -24.38 -2.97
N GLU A 647 -21.52 -24.10 -2.37
CA GLU A 647 -22.80 -24.36 -3.02
C GLU A 647 -22.93 -23.54 -4.32
N ALA A 648 -23.29 -24.22 -5.42
CA ALA A 648 -23.40 -23.57 -6.71
C ALA A 648 -24.62 -22.62 -6.75
N LEU A 649 -24.39 -21.39 -7.21
CA LEU A 649 -25.43 -20.35 -7.31
C LEU A 649 -25.75 -20.00 -8.76
N GLU A 650 -26.99 -19.60 -9.01
CA GLU A 650 -27.40 -19.05 -10.30
C GLU A 650 -28.37 -17.87 -10.13
N ILE A 651 -28.35 -16.96 -11.10
CA ILE A 651 -29.31 -15.86 -11.20
C ILE A 651 -30.28 -16.14 -12.35
N VAL A 652 -31.55 -16.34 -12.02
CA VAL A 652 -32.64 -16.52 -12.99
C VAL A 652 -33.49 -15.28 -13.12
N ASN A 653 -34.38 -15.25 -14.12
CA ASN A 653 -35.25 -14.11 -14.42
C ASN A 653 -34.48 -12.80 -14.60
N GLN A 654 -33.27 -12.88 -15.16
CA GLN A 654 -32.39 -11.73 -15.40
C GLN A 654 -33.08 -10.66 -16.24
N SER A 655 -33.01 -9.42 -15.79
CA SER A 655 -33.43 -8.24 -16.51
C SER A 655 -32.39 -7.14 -16.36
N LEU A 656 -31.82 -6.71 -17.48
CA LEU A 656 -30.79 -5.68 -17.58
C LEU A 656 -31.22 -4.61 -18.57
N SER A 657 -31.15 -3.34 -18.16
CA SER A 657 -31.34 -2.19 -19.06
C SER A 657 -30.52 -0.98 -18.60
N PRO A 658 -30.01 -0.14 -19.51
CA PRO A 658 -29.98 -0.33 -20.96
C PRO A 658 -28.87 -1.30 -21.41
N LEU A 659 -28.99 -1.84 -22.63
CA LEU A 659 -27.92 -2.65 -23.28
C LEU A 659 -26.97 -1.82 -24.14
N SER A 660 -27.25 -0.52 -24.28
CA SER A 660 -26.37 0.46 -24.91
C SER A 660 -26.25 1.63 -23.94
N TRP A 661 -25.01 1.93 -23.54
CA TRP A 661 -24.71 2.87 -22.47
C TRP A 661 -23.62 3.83 -22.92
N GLU A 662 -23.84 5.12 -22.70
CA GLU A 662 -22.85 6.16 -22.99
C GLU A 662 -21.99 6.40 -21.75
N ARG A 663 -20.68 6.57 -21.95
CA ARG A 663 -19.73 6.88 -20.85
C ARG A 663 -20.05 8.17 -20.09
N ASN A 664 -20.92 9.03 -20.60
CA ASN A 664 -21.25 10.35 -20.05
C ASN A 664 -22.01 10.37 -18.71
N ALA A 665 -22.20 9.22 -18.06
CA ALA A 665 -22.83 9.09 -16.74
C ALA A 665 -24.25 9.69 -16.62
N GLN A 666 -25.01 9.76 -17.72
CA GLN A 666 -26.39 10.30 -17.70
C GLN A 666 -27.48 9.25 -17.54
N THR A 667 -27.18 8.00 -17.89
CA THR A 667 -28.15 6.89 -17.89
C THR A 667 -27.79 5.88 -16.82
N SER A 668 -28.71 5.62 -15.89
CA SER A 668 -28.54 4.56 -14.90
C SER A 668 -28.89 3.19 -15.47
N PHE A 669 -28.16 2.18 -14.99
CA PHE A 669 -28.55 0.79 -15.15
C PHE A 669 -29.71 0.46 -14.22
N ASN A 670 -30.53 -0.48 -14.64
CA ASN A 670 -31.56 -1.12 -13.84
C ASN A 670 -31.41 -2.63 -14.02
N ILE A 671 -31.08 -3.30 -12.92
CA ILE A 671 -30.61 -4.68 -12.88
C ILE A 671 -31.48 -5.43 -11.87
N SER A 672 -32.10 -6.52 -12.32
CA SER A 672 -32.92 -7.36 -11.44
C SER A 672 -32.82 -8.83 -11.85
N GLY A 673 -33.02 -9.69 -10.86
CA GLY A 673 -33.00 -11.13 -11.03
C GLY A 673 -33.44 -11.82 -9.75
N GLN A 674 -33.38 -13.15 -9.76
CA GLN A 674 -33.63 -13.99 -8.61
C GLN A 674 -32.42 -14.89 -8.37
N LEU A 675 -31.76 -14.73 -7.22
CA LEU A 675 -30.67 -15.60 -6.77
C LEU A 675 -31.23 -16.87 -6.14
N ARG A 676 -30.69 -18.02 -6.53
CA ARG A 676 -31.06 -19.33 -5.98
C ARG A 676 -29.90 -20.31 -6.06
N TYR A 677 -29.93 -21.33 -5.21
CA TYR A 677 -29.02 -22.47 -5.32
C TYR A 677 -29.34 -23.27 -6.58
N ALA A 678 -28.32 -23.58 -7.37
CA ALA A 678 -28.45 -24.22 -8.67
C ALA A 678 -28.98 -25.65 -8.56
N ASP A 679 -28.56 -26.39 -7.54
CA ASP A 679 -28.84 -27.82 -7.41
C ASP A 679 -30.28 -28.13 -7.01
N ASN A 680 -30.88 -27.31 -6.15
CA ASN A 680 -32.21 -27.55 -5.59
C ASN A 680 -33.23 -26.44 -5.93
N SER A 681 -32.81 -25.37 -6.61
CA SER A 681 -33.62 -24.20 -6.97
C SER A 681 -34.25 -23.46 -5.78
N THR A 682 -33.75 -23.64 -4.56
CA THR A 682 -34.25 -22.89 -3.40
C THR A 682 -33.72 -21.44 -3.43
N PRO A 683 -34.56 -20.43 -3.16
CA PRO A 683 -34.09 -19.05 -3.11
C PRO A 683 -33.07 -18.81 -2.00
N VAL A 684 -32.11 -17.93 -2.26
CA VAL A 684 -31.19 -17.40 -1.25
C VAL A 684 -31.76 -16.09 -0.73
N ALA A 685 -32.02 -15.99 0.57
CA ALA A 685 -32.62 -14.80 1.19
C ALA A 685 -31.58 -13.99 1.96
N ASP A 686 -31.83 -12.68 2.12
CA ASP A 686 -31.01 -11.73 2.89
C ASP A 686 -29.51 -11.70 2.49
N GLN A 687 -29.20 -12.08 1.25
CA GLN A 687 -27.86 -12.12 0.70
C GLN A 687 -27.40 -10.74 0.20
N PRO A 688 -26.27 -10.19 0.68
CA PRO A 688 -25.64 -9.00 0.11
C PRO A 688 -25.11 -9.25 -1.30
N LEU A 689 -25.46 -8.34 -2.21
CA LEU A 689 -25.09 -8.36 -3.62
C LEU A 689 -24.53 -7.01 -4.08
N ALA A 690 -23.53 -7.03 -4.95
CA ALA A 690 -22.98 -5.87 -5.64
C ALA A 690 -22.90 -6.11 -7.15
N ALA A 691 -23.29 -5.13 -7.96
CA ALA A 691 -23.17 -5.18 -9.42
C ALA A 691 -21.98 -4.39 -9.91
N PHE A 692 -21.18 -4.97 -10.80
CA PHE A 692 -20.03 -4.33 -11.44
C PHE A 692 -20.20 -4.29 -12.95
N LEU A 693 -19.82 -3.17 -13.58
CA LEU A 693 -19.69 -3.03 -15.02
C LEU A 693 -18.22 -3.23 -15.40
N VAL A 694 -17.91 -4.36 -16.04
CA VAL A 694 -16.52 -4.75 -16.35
C VAL A 694 -16.35 -4.99 -17.86
N PRO A 695 -15.17 -4.71 -18.43
CA PRO A 695 -14.85 -5.11 -19.81
C PRO A 695 -15.10 -6.60 -20.03
N ILE A 696 -15.55 -6.99 -21.22
CA ILE A 696 -16.00 -8.38 -21.46
C ILE A 696 -14.90 -9.42 -21.22
N GLY A 697 -13.63 -9.07 -21.42
CA GLY A 697 -12.47 -9.94 -21.16
C GLY A 697 -12.13 -10.11 -19.68
N GLU A 698 -12.66 -9.25 -18.81
CA GLU A 698 -12.37 -9.23 -17.37
C GLU A 698 -13.55 -9.77 -16.53
N VAL A 699 -14.60 -10.26 -17.17
CA VAL A 699 -15.80 -10.79 -16.49
C VAL A 699 -15.49 -11.93 -15.52
N ALA A 700 -14.47 -12.75 -15.83
CA ALA A 700 -14.02 -13.84 -14.97
C ALA A 700 -13.22 -13.37 -13.74
N ASN A 701 -12.80 -12.09 -13.71
CA ASN A 701 -11.98 -11.52 -12.65
C ASN A 701 -12.84 -10.77 -11.61
N VAL A 702 -14.11 -11.15 -11.48
CA VAL A 702 -15.04 -10.70 -10.43
C VAL A 702 -15.50 -11.94 -9.66
N PRO A 703 -15.26 -12.03 -8.34
CA PRO A 703 -14.59 -11.03 -7.50
C PRO A 703 -13.07 -10.99 -7.82
N GLY A 704 -12.33 -10.06 -7.22
CA GLY A 704 -10.91 -9.83 -7.51
C GLY A 704 -10.65 -8.52 -8.25
N ILE A 705 -9.62 -8.50 -9.12
CA ILE A 705 -9.06 -7.26 -9.68
C ILE A 705 -10.03 -6.42 -10.53
N ALA A 706 -11.12 -7.02 -11.03
CA ALA A 706 -12.13 -6.28 -11.80
C ALA A 706 -13.31 -5.77 -10.95
N ALA A 707 -13.42 -6.21 -9.69
CA ALA A 707 -14.45 -5.79 -8.73
C ALA A 707 -14.11 -4.47 -8.02
N SER A 708 -13.57 -3.49 -8.77
CA SER A 708 -13.15 -2.22 -8.17
C SER A 708 -14.34 -1.31 -7.83
N PRO A 709 -14.26 -0.50 -6.75
CA PRO A 709 -15.31 0.45 -6.39
C PRO A 709 -15.67 1.43 -7.51
N ASP A 710 -14.68 1.81 -8.34
CA ASP A 710 -14.87 2.69 -9.49
C ASP A 710 -15.87 2.12 -10.52
N ARG A 711 -15.94 0.79 -10.64
CA ARG A 711 -16.78 0.06 -11.61
C ARG A 711 -18.09 -0.42 -11.02
N GLN A 712 -18.32 -0.21 -9.72
CA GLN A 712 -19.52 -0.65 -9.03
C GLN A 712 -20.73 0.18 -9.46
N VAL A 713 -21.77 -0.50 -9.95
CA VAL A 713 -23.04 0.10 -10.39
C VAL A 713 -23.99 0.33 -9.22
N GLY A 714 -23.99 -0.58 -8.25
CA GLY A 714 -24.82 -0.49 -7.04
C GLY A 714 -24.79 -1.77 -6.22
N SER A 715 -25.42 -1.74 -5.05
CA SER A 715 -25.55 -2.89 -4.14
C SER A 715 -26.96 -3.01 -3.57
N THR A 716 -27.34 -4.20 -3.14
CA THR A 716 -28.64 -4.49 -2.52
C THR A 716 -28.61 -5.81 -1.76
N PHE A 717 -29.71 -6.15 -1.07
CA PHE A 717 -29.93 -7.45 -0.47
C PHE A 717 -31.05 -8.19 -1.21
N THR A 718 -30.97 -9.51 -1.28
CA THR A 718 -32.07 -10.33 -1.80
C THR A 718 -33.25 -10.37 -0.82
N ASP A 719 -34.48 -10.39 -1.32
CA ASP A 719 -35.68 -10.62 -0.49
C ASP A 719 -35.83 -12.09 -0.07
N ALA A 720 -36.86 -12.40 0.72
CA ALA A 720 -37.16 -13.77 1.18
C ALA A 720 -37.42 -14.80 0.05
N ASN A 721 -37.65 -14.34 -1.19
CA ASN A 721 -37.78 -15.19 -2.38
C ASN A 721 -36.55 -15.10 -3.28
N GLY A 722 -35.44 -14.55 -2.81
CA GLY A 722 -34.20 -14.38 -3.56
C GLY A 722 -34.24 -13.31 -4.65
N ASN A 723 -35.31 -12.52 -4.75
CA ASN A 723 -35.37 -11.45 -5.75
C ASN A 723 -34.55 -10.25 -5.30
N PHE A 724 -33.89 -9.62 -6.25
CA PHE A 724 -33.19 -8.37 -6.03
C PHE A 724 -33.46 -7.39 -7.18
N ASN A 725 -33.35 -6.11 -6.86
CA ASN A 725 -33.42 -5.04 -7.85
C ASN A 725 -32.51 -3.89 -7.42
N MET A 726 -31.60 -3.48 -8.30
CA MET A 726 -30.65 -2.41 -8.05
C MET A 726 -30.51 -1.52 -9.27
N SER A 727 -30.18 -0.26 -9.02
CA SER A 727 -29.99 0.73 -10.07
C SER A 727 -28.91 1.72 -9.70
N GLY A 728 -28.08 2.09 -10.66
CA GLY A 728 -27.05 3.11 -10.45
C GLY A 728 -26.16 3.30 -11.67
N ILE A 729 -25.06 4.00 -11.47
CA ILE A 729 -24.08 4.40 -12.48
C ILE A 729 -22.70 4.15 -11.86
N PRO A 730 -21.76 3.52 -12.57
CA PRO A 730 -20.41 3.35 -12.05
C PRO A 730 -19.76 4.72 -11.80
N ALA A 731 -18.92 4.80 -10.75
CA ALA A 731 -18.26 6.05 -10.38
C ALA A 731 -17.30 6.54 -11.48
N GLN A 732 -16.65 5.60 -12.18
CA GLN A 732 -15.88 5.89 -13.39
C GLN A 732 -16.32 5.02 -14.58
N PRO A 733 -16.44 5.60 -15.79
CA PRO A 733 -16.77 4.84 -16.98
C PRO A 733 -15.58 4.03 -17.47
N ILE A 734 -15.79 2.73 -17.71
CA ILE A 734 -14.81 1.84 -18.36
C ILE A 734 -14.51 2.24 -19.81
N ALA A 735 -13.49 1.65 -20.40
CA ALA A 735 -13.14 1.86 -21.80
C ALA A 735 -14.30 1.47 -22.75
N PRO A 736 -14.46 2.16 -23.90
CA PRO A 736 -15.44 1.79 -24.92
C PRO A 736 -15.21 0.37 -25.45
N GLY A 737 -16.28 -0.37 -25.69
CA GLY A 737 -16.22 -1.78 -26.10
C GLY A 737 -17.44 -2.56 -25.63
N PHE A 738 -17.34 -3.89 -25.65
CA PHE A 738 -18.32 -4.73 -24.97
C PHE A 738 -17.97 -4.88 -23.49
N ALA A 739 -19.00 -4.82 -22.66
CA ALA A 739 -18.91 -4.98 -21.22
C ALA A 739 -19.91 -6.00 -20.71
N GLY A 740 -19.59 -6.67 -19.60
CA GLY A 740 -20.49 -7.52 -18.85
C GLY A 740 -20.97 -6.81 -17.58
N ILE A 741 -22.19 -7.16 -17.15
CA ILE A 741 -22.62 -6.92 -15.76
C ILE A 741 -22.38 -8.20 -14.99
N VAL A 742 -21.60 -8.12 -13.91
CA VAL A 742 -21.38 -9.23 -12.99
C VAL A 742 -22.00 -8.88 -11.65
N ILE A 743 -22.78 -9.82 -11.09
CA ILE A 743 -23.29 -9.71 -9.73
C ILE A 743 -22.34 -10.48 -8.83
N GLN A 744 -21.61 -9.76 -8.00
CA GLN A 744 -20.88 -10.34 -6.89
C GLN A 744 -21.85 -10.62 -5.75
N HIS A 745 -21.74 -11.81 -5.16
CA HIS A 745 -22.34 -12.16 -3.88
C HIS A 745 -21.22 -12.24 -2.84
N VAL A 746 -21.41 -11.60 -1.68
CA VAL A 746 -20.43 -11.62 -0.58
C VAL A 746 -20.58 -12.91 0.22
N GLU A 747 -19.52 -13.40 0.83
CA GLU A 747 -19.62 -14.63 1.62
C GLU A 747 -20.55 -14.47 2.83
N GLN A 748 -21.46 -15.44 3.01
CA GLN A 748 -22.37 -15.51 4.16
C GLN A 748 -23.08 -16.86 4.20
N GLY A 749 -23.09 -17.52 5.35
CA GLY A 749 -23.78 -18.81 5.50
C GLY A 749 -23.26 -19.85 4.49
N TYR A 750 -24.11 -20.36 3.60
CA TYR A 750 -23.68 -21.32 2.54
C TYR A 750 -23.30 -20.65 1.22
N VAL A 751 -23.32 -19.32 1.14
CA VAL A 751 -22.98 -18.56 -0.06
C VAL A 751 -21.51 -18.17 0.02
N SER A 752 -20.74 -18.52 -0.99
CA SER A 752 -19.35 -18.07 -1.13
C SER A 752 -19.27 -16.60 -1.51
N ASN A 753 -18.08 -16.02 -1.45
CA ASN A 753 -17.79 -14.87 -2.29
C ASN A 753 -17.64 -15.35 -3.75
N GLY A 754 -18.21 -14.63 -4.71
CA GLY A 754 -18.21 -15.08 -6.11
C GLY A 754 -19.00 -14.17 -7.05
N GLY A 755 -18.76 -14.30 -8.36
CA GLY A 755 -19.35 -13.46 -9.39
C GLY A 755 -20.19 -14.25 -10.38
N ILE A 756 -21.44 -13.83 -10.59
CA ILE A 756 -22.34 -14.41 -11.58
C ILE A 756 -22.56 -13.40 -12.73
N PRO A 757 -22.03 -13.67 -13.93
CA PRO A 757 -22.20 -12.78 -15.07
C PRO A 757 -23.60 -12.86 -15.65
N TYR A 758 -24.13 -11.70 -16.05
CA TYR A 758 -25.36 -11.62 -16.83
C TYR A 758 -25.12 -12.09 -18.26
N THR A 759 -26.13 -12.71 -18.85
CA THR A 759 -26.04 -13.30 -20.19
C THR A 759 -25.96 -12.28 -21.33
N ASN A 760 -26.43 -11.04 -21.10
CA ASN A 760 -26.41 -9.98 -22.11
C ASN A 760 -25.19 -9.07 -21.93
N ALA A 761 -24.44 -8.86 -23.02
CA ALA A 761 -23.40 -7.84 -23.07
C ALA A 761 -24.00 -6.43 -23.22
N VAL A 762 -23.32 -5.45 -22.63
CA VAL A 762 -23.61 -4.02 -22.76
C VAL A 762 -22.65 -3.43 -23.79
N ASN A 763 -23.20 -2.69 -24.75
CA ASN A 763 -22.42 -1.86 -25.66
C ASN A 763 -22.09 -0.53 -24.97
N VAL A 764 -20.81 -0.34 -24.62
CA VAL A 764 -20.29 0.91 -24.06
C VAL A 764 -19.77 1.78 -25.20
N SER A 765 -20.36 2.96 -25.36
CA SER A 765 -19.97 3.90 -26.41
C SER A 765 -19.53 5.26 -25.89
N ASP A 766 -18.73 5.94 -26.70
CA ASP A 766 -18.29 7.31 -26.49
C ASP A 766 -18.04 8.02 -27.82
N ASN A 767 -18.05 9.35 -27.77
CA ASN A 767 -17.54 10.16 -28.86
C ASN A 767 -16.00 10.21 -28.77
N SER A 768 -15.37 10.53 -29.89
CA SER A 768 -13.92 10.76 -29.95
C SER A 768 -13.63 12.21 -30.32
N THR A 769 -12.53 12.74 -29.80
CA THR A 769 -11.99 14.04 -30.18
C THR A 769 -10.62 13.84 -30.82
N LEU A 770 -10.36 14.56 -31.92
CA LEU A 770 -9.14 14.40 -32.71
C LEU A 770 -8.48 15.77 -32.89
N THR A 771 -7.31 15.93 -32.28
CA THR A 771 -6.60 17.21 -32.18
C THR A 771 -5.23 17.13 -32.80
N HIS A 772 -4.86 18.15 -33.57
CA HIS A 772 -3.50 18.33 -34.07
C HIS A 772 -2.69 19.13 -33.06
N LEU A 773 -1.47 18.67 -32.72
CA LEU A 773 -0.59 19.32 -31.73
C LEU A 773 0.67 19.92 -32.37
N GLY A 774 1.25 19.25 -33.37
CA GLY A 774 2.50 19.67 -33.99
C GLY A 774 2.53 19.40 -35.50
N PRO A 775 3.29 20.19 -36.28
CA PRO A 775 4.15 21.33 -35.88
C PRO A 775 3.34 22.59 -35.52
N SER A 776 4.00 23.62 -34.96
CA SER A 776 3.36 24.88 -34.50
C SER A 776 2.36 25.47 -35.50
N ALA A 777 1.36 26.20 -34.98
CA ALA A 777 0.12 26.62 -35.65
C ALA A 777 -0.92 25.49 -35.74
N ILE A 778 -1.67 25.33 -34.65
CA ILE A 778 -2.72 24.32 -34.52
C ILE A 778 -3.70 24.40 -35.68
N ASN A 779 -3.99 23.24 -36.28
CA ASN A 779 -4.83 23.07 -37.46
C ASN A 779 -4.33 23.75 -38.75
N ALA A 780 -3.14 24.34 -38.73
CA ALA A 780 -2.51 24.98 -39.87
C ALA A 780 -0.99 24.72 -39.94
N PRO A 781 -0.55 23.44 -39.96
CA PRO A 781 0.86 23.10 -39.89
C PRO A 781 1.61 23.65 -41.10
N ILE A 782 2.80 24.18 -40.83
CA ILE A 782 3.74 24.59 -41.87
C ILE A 782 4.44 23.34 -42.40
N VAL A 783 4.26 23.07 -43.69
CA VAL A 783 4.85 21.90 -44.37
C VAL A 783 5.78 22.36 -45.49
N GLY A 784 6.91 21.67 -45.63
CA GLY A 784 7.93 22.02 -46.62
C GLY A 784 7.71 21.33 -47.97
N ALA A 785 7.66 22.08 -49.07
CA ALA A 785 7.73 21.51 -50.42
C ALA A 785 9.12 20.89 -50.66
N GLY A 786 9.19 19.57 -50.89
CA GLY A 786 10.44 18.83 -51.05
C GLY A 786 11.07 18.28 -49.76
N ALA A 787 10.38 18.38 -48.62
CA ALA A 787 10.84 17.79 -47.36
C ALA A 787 9.76 16.91 -46.71
N THR A 788 10.22 16.01 -45.84
CA THR A 788 9.36 15.30 -44.89
C THR A 788 9.04 16.21 -43.71
N THR A 789 7.76 16.39 -43.43
CA THR A 789 7.28 17.11 -42.24
C THR A 789 6.51 16.14 -41.37
N GLU A 790 6.91 16.02 -40.10
CA GLU A 790 6.20 15.22 -39.12
C GLU A 790 4.98 16.01 -38.62
N ILE A 791 3.78 15.44 -38.74
CA ILE A 791 2.53 16.00 -38.24
C ILE A 791 2.03 15.09 -37.12
N SER A 792 1.87 15.63 -35.91
CA SER A 792 1.50 14.87 -34.72
C SER A 792 0.29 15.46 -34.01
N GLY A 793 -0.36 14.62 -33.21
CA GLY A 793 -1.51 15.03 -32.43
C GLY A 793 -2.00 13.96 -31.48
N GLN A 794 -3.23 14.15 -31.00
CA GLN A 794 -3.84 13.27 -30.02
C GLN A 794 -5.28 12.92 -30.42
N LEU A 795 -5.60 11.63 -30.35
CA LEU A 795 -6.96 11.10 -30.29
C LEU A 795 -7.32 10.96 -28.80
N GLN A 796 -8.54 11.32 -28.41
CA GLN A 796 -9.05 11.19 -27.05
C GLN A 796 -10.51 10.78 -27.06
N ALA A 797 -10.96 10.05 -26.03
CA ALA A 797 -12.39 9.90 -25.79
C ALA A 797 -12.99 11.24 -25.34
N GLU A 798 -14.29 11.47 -25.55
CA GLU A 798 -14.95 12.71 -25.11
C GLU A 798 -15.16 12.73 -23.59
N THR A 799 -15.39 11.57 -22.97
CA THR A 799 -15.66 11.48 -21.52
C THR A 799 -14.41 11.07 -20.74
N VAL A 800 -14.19 11.67 -19.57
CA VAL A 800 -13.12 11.30 -18.62
C VAL A 800 -13.36 9.90 -18.05
N PRO A 801 -12.32 9.04 -17.91
CA PRO A 801 -10.94 9.25 -18.35
C PRO A 801 -10.81 9.33 -19.88
N PHE A 802 -10.01 10.28 -20.38
CA PHE A 802 -9.86 10.56 -21.83
C PHE A 802 -8.95 9.55 -22.55
N ASN A 803 -7.94 9.05 -21.85
CA ASN A 803 -6.94 8.12 -22.37
C ASN A 803 -7.36 6.69 -22.00
N VAL A 804 -8.26 6.13 -22.80
CA VAL A 804 -8.84 4.79 -22.61
C VAL A 804 -8.50 3.83 -23.73
N PHE A 805 -7.38 4.09 -24.41
CA PHE A 805 -6.94 3.29 -25.56
C PHE A 805 -5.91 2.24 -25.19
N ASP A 806 -5.50 2.19 -23.93
CA ASP A 806 -4.66 1.10 -23.44
C ASP A 806 -5.41 -0.24 -23.56
N GLY A 807 -4.76 -1.23 -24.17
CA GLY A 807 -5.39 -2.50 -24.53
C GLY A 807 -6.32 -2.49 -25.78
N ILE A 808 -6.55 -1.34 -26.43
CA ILE A 808 -7.34 -1.28 -27.67
C ILE A 808 -6.43 -1.39 -28.89
N GLU A 809 -6.55 -2.51 -29.61
CA GLU A 809 -5.78 -2.74 -30.83
C GLU A 809 -6.44 -2.14 -32.08
N GLY A 810 -5.60 -1.80 -33.07
CA GLY A 810 -6.05 -1.45 -34.42
C GLY A 810 -6.63 -0.04 -34.59
N LEU A 811 -6.36 0.87 -33.66
CA LEU A 811 -6.73 2.28 -33.81
C LEU A 811 -5.84 2.97 -34.84
N GLU A 812 -6.47 3.52 -35.88
CA GLU A 812 -5.79 4.27 -36.94
C GLU A 812 -6.47 5.61 -37.20
N VAL A 813 -5.64 6.66 -37.33
CA VAL A 813 -6.05 7.95 -37.88
C VAL A 813 -5.62 8.06 -39.34
N TRP A 814 -6.33 8.86 -40.12
CA TRP A 814 -6.03 9.10 -41.51
C TRP A 814 -5.98 10.59 -41.86
N LEU A 815 -5.14 10.93 -42.82
CA LEU A 815 -5.00 12.27 -43.37
C LEU A 815 -5.20 12.23 -44.88
N SER A 816 -6.20 12.97 -45.38
CA SER A 816 -6.54 13.07 -46.80
C SER A 816 -6.35 14.49 -47.32
N TYR A 817 -5.60 14.66 -48.40
CA TYR A 817 -5.43 15.95 -49.08
C TYR A 817 -5.23 15.77 -50.59
N THR A 818 -5.32 16.87 -51.33
CA THR A 818 -5.06 16.87 -52.79
C THR A 818 -3.80 17.70 -53.09
N SER A 819 -2.72 17.01 -53.42
CA SER A 819 -1.48 17.60 -53.93
C SER A 819 -1.69 18.12 -55.35
N THR A 820 -1.04 19.23 -55.69
CA THR A 820 -1.04 19.77 -57.07
C THR A 820 -0.18 18.95 -58.03
N VAL A 821 0.71 18.10 -57.50
CA VAL A 821 1.63 17.24 -58.25
C VAL A 821 1.17 15.79 -58.26
N ASN A 822 0.91 15.22 -57.07
CA ASN A 822 0.64 13.79 -56.89
C ASN A 822 -0.87 13.45 -56.93
N GLY A 823 -1.75 14.46 -56.95
CA GLY A 823 -3.20 14.27 -56.92
C GLY A 823 -3.70 13.92 -55.52
N SER A 824 -4.69 13.02 -55.42
CA SER A 824 -5.27 12.63 -54.12
C SER A 824 -4.28 11.78 -53.32
N VAL A 825 -4.00 12.18 -52.08
CA VAL A 825 -3.11 11.47 -51.16
C VAL A 825 -3.86 11.14 -49.88
N ASN A 826 -3.76 9.89 -49.44
CA ASN A 826 -4.30 9.41 -48.16
C ASN A 826 -3.16 8.75 -47.38
N LEU A 827 -2.93 9.22 -46.15
CA LEU A 827 -1.99 8.65 -45.20
C LEU A 827 -2.76 8.02 -44.05
N THR A 828 -2.22 6.97 -43.45
CA THR A 828 -2.71 6.36 -42.21
C THR A 828 -1.58 6.31 -41.19
N ALA A 829 -1.92 6.45 -39.92
CA ALA A 829 -0.98 6.32 -38.81
C ALA A 829 -1.64 5.56 -37.65
N PRO A 830 -0.91 4.65 -36.99
CA PRO A 830 -1.40 4.00 -35.79
C PRO A 830 -1.50 5.02 -34.64
N VAL A 831 -2.41 4.73 -33.70
CA VAL A 831 -2.55 5.47 -32.45
C VAL A 831 -1.87 4.67 -31.33
N ASN A 832 -1.02 5.33 -30.55
CA ASN A 832 -0.36 4.75 -29.38
C ASN A 832 -1.34 4.62 -28.20
N PRO A 833 -1.03 3.82 -27.17
CA PRO A 833 -1.90 3.64 -25.99
C PRO A 833 -2.29 4.95 -25.27
N ASP A 834 -1.42 5.97 -25.31
CA ASP A 834 -1.65 7.31 -24.76
C ASP A 834 -2.52 8.21 -25.66
N GLY A 835 -2.99 7.69 -26.80
CA GLY A 835 -3.77 8.41 -27.80
C GLY A 835 -2.93 9.21 -28.81
N SER A 836 -1.60 9.21 -28.69
CA SER A 836 -0.74 9.96 -29.61
C SER A 836 -0.65 9.32 -31.00
N TRP A 837 -0.52 10.12 -32.04
CA TRP A 837 -0.34 9.67 -33.43
C TRP A 837 0.60 10.60 -34.19
N VAL A 838 1.24 10.06 -35.23
CA VAL A 838 2.25 10.77 -36.03
C VAL A 838 2.17 10.37 -37.51
N PHE A 839 2.13 11.36 -38.42
CA PHE A 839 2.28 11.18 -39.86
C PHE A 839 3.60 11.75 -40.36
N ASP A 840 4.29 11.00 -41.21
CA ASP A 840 5.37 11.51 -42.06
C ASP A 840 4.79 12.02 -43.38
N LEU A 841 4.57 13.33 -43.48
CA LEU A 841 4.05 13.97 -44.68
C LEU A 841 5.20 14.39 -45.61
N VAL A 842 5.27 13.77 -46.79
CA VAL A 842 6.28 14.11 -47.82
C VAL A 842 5.60 14.83 -48.98
N LEU A 843 6.03 16.07 -49.26
CA LEU A 843 5.61 16.82 -50.45
C LEU A 843 6.69 16.80 -51.52
N ASP A 844 6.26 16.77 -52.78
CA ASP A 844 7.16 16.90 -53.93
C ASP A 844 7.83 18.29 -53.95
N GLU A 845 9.05 18.36 -54.46
CA GLU A 845 9.81 19.62 -54.56
C GLU A 845 9.16 20.66 -55.48
N PHE A 846 8.25 20.24 -56.37
CA PHE A 846 7.47 21.10 -57.26
C PHE A 846 6.06 21.40 -56.75
N GLU A 847 5.72 21.04 -55.50
CA GLU A 847 4.42 21.36 -54.91
C GLU A 847 4.17 22.88 -54.92
N THR A 848 2.94 23.27 -55.26
CA THR A 848 2.59 24.70 -55.34
C THR A 848 2.52 25.30 -53.93
N LYS A 849 3.24 26.41 -53.72
CA LYS A 849 3.37 27.11 -52.42
C LYS A 849 2.10 27.89 -52.07
N THR A 850 1.06 27.16 -51.74
CA THR A 850 -0.27 27.67 -51.37
C THR A 850 -0.86 26.78 -50.29
N ASN A 851 -1.85 27.29 -49.56
CA ASN A 851 -2.57 26.50 -48.58
C ASN A 851 -3.30 25.33 -49.25
N ILE A 852 -3.05 24.11 -48.78
CA ILE A 852 -3.77 22.90 -49.19
C ILE A 852 -4.77 22.56 -48.09
N SER A 853 -6.05 22.46 -48.44
CA SER A 853 -7.07 21.93 -47.53
C SER A 853 -6.87 20.43 -47.36
N ALA A 854 -6.74 19.99 -46.12
CA ALA A 854 -6.62 18.60 -45.73
C ALA A 854 -7.71 18.24 -44.74
N LEU A 855 -8.06 16.96 -44.69
CA LEU A 855 -9.01 16.40 -43.75
C LEU A 855 -8.29 15.33 -42.93
N LEU A 856 -8.20 15.58 -41.63
CA LEU A 856 -7.75 14.61 -40.64
C LEU A 856 -8.98 13.88 -40.10
N GLY A 857 -8.91 12.58 -39.94
CA GLY A 857 -10.04 11.82 -39.47
C GLY A 857 -9.69 10.53 -38.75
N PHE A 858 -10.65 10.07 -37.97
CA PHE A 858 -10.69 8.78 -37.31
C PHE A 858 -12.00 8.11 -37.74
N SER A 859 -11.91 6.89 -38.24
CA SER A 859 -13.05 6.18 -38.84
C SER A 859 -14.01 5.56 -37.81
N GLY A 860 -13.72 5.72 -36.52
CA GLY A 860 -14.41 5.02 -35.45
C GLY A 860 -13.75 3.67 -35.16
N TRP A 861 -14.14 3.06 -34.05
CA TRP A 861 -13.69 1.73 -33.65
C TRP A 861 -14.84 0.88 -33.12
N THR A 862 -14.78 -0.41 -33.45
CA THR A 862 -15.78 -1.43 -33.14
C THR A 862 -15.06 -2.65 -32.59
N ASP A 863 -15.50 -3.14 -31.44
CA ASP A 863 -15.00 -4.36 -30.82
C ASP A 863 -15.61 -5.55 -31.58
N THR A 864 -14.80 -6.56 -31.79
CA THR A 864 -15.20 -7.80 -32.49
C THR A 864 -15.19 -9.03 -31.59
N SER A 865 -14.89 -8.83 -30.29
CA SER A 865 -14.89 -9.87 -29.25
C SER A 865 -16.25 -10.58 -29.13
N VAL A 866 -17.34 -9.85 -29.33
CA VAL A 866 -18.71 -10.38 -29.33
C VAL A 866 -19.26 -10.35 -30.76
N PRO A 867 -19.93 -11.43 -31.25
CA PRO A 867 -20.41 -11.54 -32.62
C PRO A 867 -21.69 -10.72 -32.88
N ILE A 868 -21.75 -9.47 -32.39
CA ILE A 868 -22.84 -8.53 -32.63
C ILE A 868 -22.37 -7.51 -33.68
N THR A 869 -23.07 -7.46 -34.81
CA THR A 869 -22.73 -6.57 -35.92
C THR A 869 -23.52 -5.27 -35.85
N GLY A 870 -22.84 -4.12 -35.88
CA GLY A 870 -23.44 -2.80 -36.09
C GLY A 870 -23.24 -1.77 -34.98
N ASP A 871 -22.61 -2.17 -33.87
CA ASP A 871 -22.30 -1.29 -32.75
C ASP A 871 -20.97 -0.56 -32.97
N VAL A 872 -21.00 0.78 -32.86
CA VAL A 872 -19.81 1.63 -32.89
C VAL A 872 -19.55 2.12 -31.48
N HIS A 873 -18.45 1.67 -30.87
CA HIS A 873 -18.11 2.04 -29.50
C HIS A 873 -17.43 3.40 -29.47
N LEU A 874 -16.39 3.61 -30.27
CA LEU A 874 -15.79 4.93 -30.46
C LEU A 874 -16.28 5.52 -31.77
N ARG A 875 -17.00 6.64 -31.70
CA ARG A 875 -17.60 7.25 -32.90
C ARG A 875 -16.55 7.94 -33.78
N PRO A 876 -16.74 7.90 -35.11
CA PRO A 876 -15.86 8.59 -36.05
C PRO A 876 -15.88 10.10 -35.84
N THR A 877 -14.71 10.72 -35.99
CA THR A 877 -14.52 12.17 -35.88
C THR A 877 -13.59 12.67 -36.97
N THR A 878 -13.85 13.87 -37.47
CA THR A 878 -13.00 14.52 -38.49
C THR A 878 -12.71 15.97 -38.13
N THR A 879 -11.48 16.39 -38.37
CA THR A 879 -10.99 17.75 -38.13
C THR A 879 -10.37 18.30 -39.42
N GLY A 880 -10.74 19.52 -39.80
CA GLY A 880 -10.16 20.19 -40.96
C GLY A 880 -8.77 20.74 -40.66
N LEU A 881 -7.83 20.51 -41.58
CA LEU A 881 -6.47 21.06 -41.53
C LEU A 881 -6.21 21.95 -42.76
N VAL A 882 -5.34 22.94 -42.58
CA VAL A 882 -4.85 23.79 -43.67
C VAL A 882 -3.32 23.68 -43.73
N LEU A 883 -2.81 22.85 -44.63
CA LEU A 883 -1.37 22.68 -44.80
C LEU A 883 -0.80 23.95 -45.45
N ASP A 884 -0.01 24.72 -44.70
CA ASP A 884 0.70 25.92 -45.18
C ASP A 884 2.00 25.49 -45.86
N VAL A 885 1.94 25.33 -47.19
CA VAL A 885 3.08 24.85 -47.98
C VAL A 885 4.10 25.97 -48.20
N ARG A 886 5.30 25.79 -47.64
CA ARG A 886 6.41 26.75 -47.74
C ARG A 886 7.67 26.12 -48.34
N ASP A 887 8.67 26.98 -48.57
CA ASP A 887 10.01 26.55 -48.96
C ASP A 887 10.63 25.64 -47.89
N ALA A 888 11.14 24.49 -48.32
CA ALA A 888 11.89 23.57 -47.45
C ALA A 888 13.40 23.64 -47.73
N PRO A 889 14.25 23.53 -46.69
CA PRO A 889 15.70 23.62 -46.87
C PRO A 889 16.29 22.34 -47.47
N ASN A 890 17.03 22.49 -48.56
CA ASN A 890 17.94 21.49 -49.12
C ASN A 890 19.37 21.82 -48.69
N LEU A 891 19.84 21.10 -47.65
CA LEU A 891 21.18 21.27 -47.10
C LEU A 891 22.17 20.32 -47.78
N THR A 892 23.24 20.88 -48.33
CA THR A 892 24.45 20.13 -48.67
C THR A 892 25.59 20.67 -47.83
N ALA A 893 26.23 19.84 -47.02
CA ALA A 893 27.36 20.24 -46.19
C ALA A 893 28.41 19.15 -46.07
N THR A 894 29.67 19.56 -46.05
CA THR A 894 30.84 18.73 -45.73
C THR A 894 31.48 19.24 -44.44
N LEU A 895 31.87 18.32 -43.57
CA LEU A 895 32.64 18.62 -42.37
C LEU A 895 34.14 18.47 -42.71
N GLU A 896 34.92 19.51 -42.42
CA GLU A 896 36.33 19.58 -42.78
C GLU A 896 37.16 19.98 -41.54
N GLY A 897 38.23 19.23 -41.25
CA GLY A 897 39.25 19.59 -40.26
C GLY A 897 40.41 20.36 -40.91
N PRO A 898 41.36 20.89 -40.11
CA PRO A 898 42.46 21.73 -40.63
C PRO A 898 43.57 20.94 -41.31
N GLY A 899 43.61 19.62 -41.07
CA GLY A 899 44.62 18.72 -41.62
C GLY A 899 44.43 18.46 -43.11
N ALA A 900 45.49 18.00 -43.78
CA ALA A 900 45.45 17.61 -45.20
C ALA A 900 44.58 16.36 -45.47
N ASN A 901 44.17 15.66 -44.41
CA ASN A 901 43.27 14.52 -44.49
C ASN A 901 41.93 14.87 -43.84
N ASN A 902 40.95 15.26 -44.65
CA ASN A 902 39.63 15.72 -44.21
C ASN A 902 38.75 14.59 -43.62
N SER A 903 39.28 13.36 -43.50
CA SER A 903 38.59 12.22 -42.89
C SER A 903 38.94 11.99 -41.41
N VAL A 904 39.79 12.83 -40.81
CA VAL A 904 40.23 12.74 -39.41
C VAL A 904 40.06 14.11 -38.76
N LEU A 905 39.41 14.15 -37.59
CA LEU A 905 39.20 15.37 -36.81
C LEU A 905 40.07 15.26 -35.55
N ASP A 906 40.99 16.21 -35.38
CA ASP A 906 41.88 16.26 -34.21
C ASP A 906 41.21 17.04 -33.07
N LEU A 907 41.37 16.55 -31.84
CA LEU A 907 40.81 17.17 -30.64
C LEU A 907 41.53 18.49 -30.34
N GLY A 908 40.76 19.57 -30.18
CA GLY A 908 41.27 20.91 -29.87
C GLY A 908 41.47 21.82 -31.08
N ASP A 909 41.19 21.32 -32.29
CA ASP A 909 41.27 22.07 -33.53
C ASP A 909 39.90 22.60 -33.99
N ASP A 910 39.92 23.73 -34.71
CA ASP A 910 38.71 24.30 -35.33
C ASP A 910 38.20 23.37 -36.44
N ILE A 911 36.88 23.14 -36.46
CA ILE A 911 36.19 22.41 -37.54
C ILE A 911 35.41 23.40 -38.40
N TRP A 912 35.40 23.17 -39.71
CA TRP A 912 34.60 23.96 -40.66
C TRP A 912 33.48 23.10 -41.24
N ILE A 913 32.30 23.69 -41.31
CA ILE A 913 31.19 23.14 -42.07
C ILE A 913 31.06 23.98 -43.34
N ASN A 914 31.35 23.38 -44.49
CA ASN A 914 31.26 24.05 -45.78
C ASN A 914 30.07 23.49 -46.55
N GLY A 915 29.22 24.35 -47.09
CA GLY A 915 27.97 23.89 -47.67
C GLY A 915 27.07 25.00 -48.21
N THR A 916 25.93 24.60 -48.76
CA THR A 916 24.87 25.51 -49.19
C THR A 916 23.53 25.08 -48.60
N VAL A 917 22.73 26.06 -48.18
CA VAL A 917 21.34 25.88 -47.78
C VAL A 917 20.48 26.69 -48.74
N VAL A 918 19.82 26.00 -49.65
CA VAL A 918 18.89 26.58 -50.61
C VAL A 918 17.55 25.88 -50.50
N SER A 919 16.46 26.52 -50.93
CA SER A 919 15.17 25.85 -50.99
C SER A 919 15.11 24.78 -52.08
N PHE A 920 14.30 23.74 -51.87
CA PHE A 920 13.92 22.79 -52.92
C PHE A 920 13.09 23.46 -54.04
N GLY A 921 13.05 22.82 -55.22
CA GLY A 921 12.18 23.21 -56.35
C GLY A 921 12.87 23.87 -57.55
N ALA A 922 12.06 24.31 -58.52
CA ALA A 922 12.52 24.77 -59.84
C ALA A 922 13.38 26.05 -59.83
N SER A 923 13.39 26.81 -58.72
CA SER A 923 14.19 28.02 -58.57
C SER A 923 14.70 28.14 -57.12
N PRO A 924 15.75 27.39 -56.76
CA PRO A 924 16.30 27.36 -55.39
C PRO A 924 16.73 28.76 -54.94
N SER A 925 16.34 29.15 -53.72
CA SER A 925 16.72 30.43 -53.11
C SER A 925 17.49 30.20 -51.81
N ALA A 926 18.48 31.05 -51.51
CA ALA A 926 19.19 30.97 -50.24
C ALA A 926 18.22 31.11 -49.06
N MET A 927 18.32 30.20 -48.09
CA MET A 927 17.47 30.20 -46.90
C MET A 927 18.27 30.65 -45.67
N ASN A 928 17.66 31.50 -44.85
CA ASN A 928 18.23 31.88 -43.56
C ASN A 928 17.83 30.84 -42.51
N GLY A 929 18.77 30.45 -41.65
CA GLY A 929 18.52 29.50 -40.57
C GLY A 929 19.76 29.32 -39.68
N SER A 930 19.60 28.52 -38.62
CA SER A 930 20.68 28.09 -37.75
C SER A 930 21.02 26.63 -38.07
N LEU A 931 22.31 26.33 -38.22
CA LEU A 931 22.80 24.96 -38.37
C LEU A 931 23.34 24.47 -37.03
N VAL A 932 22.87 23.31 -36.57
CA VAL A 932 23.37 22.66 -35.35
C VAL A 932 24.11 21.39 -35.75
N LEU A 933 25.35 21.24 -35.30
CA LEU A 933 26.15 20.04 -35.46
C LEU A 933 26.28 19.35 -34.09
N SER A 934 25.85 18.09 -34.02
CA SER A 934 26.03 17.24 -32.84
C SER A 934 27.00 16.11 -33.19
N LEU A 935 28.07 15.98 -32.42
CA LEU A 935 29.07 14.91 -32.56
C LEU A 935 28.95 13.97 -31.35
N ARG A 936 28.88 12.66 -31.60
CA ARG A 936 28.81 11.62 -30.56
C ARG A 936 30.06 10.74 -30.63
N ASP A 937 30.63 10.40 -29.47
CA ASP A 937 31.70 9.40 -29.37
C ASP A 937 31.11 8.00 -29.62
N ALA A 938 31.82 7.16 -30.35
CA ALA A 938 31.36 5.80 -30.69
C ALA A 938 31.59 4.79 -29.55
N LEU A 939 32.18 5.22 -28.43
CA LEU A 939 32.36 4.42 -27.21
C LEU A 939 31.69 5.12 -26.00
N GLY A 940 30.35 5.10 -25.99
CA GLY A 940 29.50 5.69 -24.95
C GLY A 940 28.02 5.36 -25.16
#